data_AF-A0A0A2VMI4-F1
#
_entry.id   AF-A0A0A2VMI4-F1
#
_cell.length_a   1.000
_cell.length_b   1.000
_cell.length_c   1.000
_cell.angle_alpha   90.00
_cell.angle_beta   90.00
_cell.angle_gamma   90.00
#
_symmetry.space_group_name_H-M   'P 1'
#
loop_
_entity.id
_entity.type
_entity.pdbx_description
1 polymer ?
#
loop_
_entity_poly.entity_id
_entity_poly.type
_entity_poly.pdbx_seq_one_letter_code
_entity_poly.pdbx_strand_id
1 'polypeptide(L)'
;MGFEYAYVHLKFTIPPAILLSLVYRPFSTPLDYYRVASLICIAVVSTLPWDSYLIRNHVWTYPPEAIMGSKLFRVPIEEVFFFVVQTYNTSVLYLILNKATTHAAYLHSKAHLENRFHSRKRYVAWLLCAAIVLAGYMLRKGGRVMYLGLIMSWAGPFMLLLWTLSGLFAQRLPLKNIALPILLPTVYLWMVDTIALRRGTWVIQQDTKTGFHLWPNLEIEEALFFLVTNTMIVFGMIAFDNALAVFYAFPATFPTVTVLPPPTTLARALLLDSASQDLGRVTAIQEAMARLEKKSRSFHFASAFFNGRLRIDLTLLYSFCRAADDLIDNAATPEEARRNVLLLRKYLDLRYAPRSEHTECRRELESLIESSFPPKTHSALLYLPTDHLPGAPLYRMIDGFETDLKFSAQGEKSAKLAAQWPIADEADLETYASRVAGTVAELCISLILHHTAHKVTPELWKHLVSSGNCMGMALQYVNIARDIAVDARMGRVYLPTEWLKASRLTHGDLLSRPGDARVLHLRAKLLKRANCMYEDCRFAIEQLPEESRAAMRVAVESYMEIGRALKSGDYELKAGRASLPARRRFLVAWKAMYSHNSSQYSTMAKRPSAIVVGAGIGGVASAARLARAGFDVTVCEKNDFTGGRCSLIHHEGYRFDQGPSLLLLPRFFEEVFRDLGTSIESEGIEILKCEPNYNIWFHDGYCFSASTDLASMKLEIEEWEGEAGFQHYLSFLQESHGHLELSVTHVLRRNFTSLLSMARPSFLRHILKLHPFESVYGRASRYFKSERLRRVFTFATMYIGLSPYDAPGIYSLLQYSELAEGIWYPRGGFHRIIEGLVAVGERLGVKYRLTAPIDRVVVDEQSNRATGVILSSGEQLKADVVVINADLVYATNHLLPTTPRAGRLSKQPASCSSISFYWALSREIPELQAHNVFLADEYRESFDAIFKRQDMPEQPSFYVNVPSRVDETASPAGTDAVVVLVPVGHLGGGTTSKKDWHKMVETSSRMRHLDTGSPYWRHWTEGRNNQGNCQYTGNLENSLQS
;
A
#
# COMPACT_ATOMS: atom_id res chain seq x y z
N MET A 1 -26.71 10.65 -43.87
CA MET A 1 -26.50 11.29 -42.55
C MET A 1 -25.04 11.74 -42.49
N GLY A 2 -24.78 13.04 -42.32
CA GLY A 2 -23.47 13.72 -42.40
C GLY A 2 -22.42 13.38 -41.35
N PHE A 3 -22.23 12.12 -40.96
CA PHE A 3 -21.37 11.77 -39.81
C PHE A 3 -20.16 10.89 -40.15
N GLU A 4 -19.91 10.60 -41.43
CA GLU A 4 -18.82 9.69 -41.82
C GLU A 4 -17.44 10.18 -41.36
N TYR A 5 -17.13 11.47 -41.48
CA TYR A 5 -15.85 12.01 -41.00
C TYR A 5 -15.77 11.96 -39.46
N ALA A 6 -16.82 12.36 -38.75
CA ALA A 6 -16.89 12.22 -37.29
C ALA A 6 -16.70 10.76 -36.83
N TYR A 7 -17.19 9.79 -37.59
CA TYR A 7 -17.03 8.37 -37.30
C TYR A 7 -15.58 7.89 -37.46
N VAL A 8 -14.83 8.42 -38.44
CA VAL A 8 -13.38 8.19 -38.54
C VAL A 8 -12.69 8.62 -37.26
N HIS A 9 -13.05 9.78 -36.70
CA HIS A 9 -12.45 10.24 -35.46
C HIS A 9 -12.76 9.33 -34.27
N LEU A 10 -14.03 9.00 -34.07
CA LEU A 10 -14.52 8.13 -33.00
C LEU A 10 -13.86 6.75 -33.03
N LYS A 11 -13.63 6.20 -34.23
CA LYS A 11 -13.09 4.85 -34.39
C LYS A 11 -11.56 4.79 -34.37
N PHE A 12 -10.88 5.80 -34.91
CA PHE A 12 -9.45 5.71 -35.19
C PHE A 12 -8.59 6.75 -34.49
N THR A 13 -9.04 7.99 -34.30
CA THR A 13 -8.16 9.04 -33.72
C THR A 13 -8.36 9.26 -32.21
N ILE A 14 -9.59 9.16 -31.73
CA ILE A 14 -9.97 9.33 -30.33
C ILE A 14 -9.52 8.13 -29.46
N PRO A 15 -9.67 6.86 -29.87
CA PRO A 15 -9.25 5.74 -29.03
C PRO A 15 -7.75 5.73 -28.70
N PRO A 16 -6.82 5.99 -29.65
CA PRO A 16 -5.42 6.21 -29.33
C PRO A 16 -5.20 7.39 -28.37
N ALA A 17 -5.93 8.49 -28.53
CA ALA A 17 -5.84 9.64 -27.64
C ALA A 17 -6.22 9.26 -26.20
N ILE A 18 -7.31 8.51 -26.02
CA ILE A 18 -7.74 8.00 -24.72
C ILE A 18 -6.69 7.05 -24.15
N LEU A 19 -6.20 6.08 -24.93
CA LEU A 19 -5.21 5.11 -24.49
C LEU A 19 -3.90 5.78 -24.06
N LEU A 20 -3.36 6.66 -24.89
CA LEU A 20 -2.14 7.41 -24.60
C LEU A 20 -2.34 8.31 -23.37
N SER A 21 -3.52 8.93 -23.23
CA SER A 21 -3.85 9.73 -22.04
C SER A 21 -3.90 8.88 -20.79
N LEU A 22 -4.53 7.70 -20.82
CA LEU A 22 -4.59 6.80 -19.68
C LEU A 22 -3.19 6.33 -19.27
N VAL A 23 -2.34 6.00 -20.25
CA VAL A 23 -0.94 5.61 -20.05
C VAL A 23 -0.10 6.78 -19.52
N TYR A 24 -0.32 8.00 -19.97
CA TYR A 24 0.52 9.13 -19.55
C TYR A 24 0.02 9.87 -18.31
N ARG A 25 -1.28 9.75 -17.98
CA ARG A 25 -1.95 10.46 -16.87
C ARG A 25 -1.16 10.46 -15.55
N PRO A 26 -0.67 9.34 -15.01
CA PRO A 26 0.04 9.36 -13.73
C PRO A 26 1.36 10.12 -13.79
N PHE A 27 1.92 10.37 -14.98
CA PHE A 27 3.22 11.01 -15.18
C PHE A 27 3.12 12.45 -15.69
N SER A 28 1.90 12.92 -15.97
CA SER A 28 1.64 14.24 -16.53
C SER A 28 1.93 15.35 -15.52
N THR A 29 2.51 16.44 -16.01
CA THR A 29 2.77 17.65 -15.22
C THR A 29 2.03 18.85 -15.83
N PRO A 30 1.77 19.93 -15.07
CA PRO A 30 1.19 21.16 -15.61
C PRO A 30 1.96 21.70 -16.82
N LEU A 31 3.30 21.56 -16.81
CA LEU A 31 4.16 21.96 -17.92
C LEU A 31 3.92 21.14 -19.19
N ASP A 32 3.62 19.85 -19.06
CA ASP A 32 3.33 18.98 -20.21
C ASP A 32 2.02 19.41 -20.89
N TYR A 33 0.98 19.72 -20.11
CA TYR A 33 -0.27 20.27 -20.64
C TYR A 33 -0.06 21.61 -21.33
N TYR A 34 0.75 22.49 -20.75
CA TYR A 34 1.10 23.78 -21.36
C TYR A 34 1.80 23.61 -22.71
N ARG A 35 2.75 22.68 -22.82
CA ARG A 35 3.44 22.37 -24.08
C ARG A 35 2.49 21.86 -25.15
N VAL A 36 1.66 20.88 -24.81
CA VAL A 36 0.72 20.27 -25.76
C VAL A 36 -0.34 21.28 -26.19
N ALA A 37 -0.92 22.04 -25.27
CA ALA A 37 -1.90 23.08 -25.58
C ALA A 37 -1.30 24.18 -26.47
N SER A 38 -0.06 24.60 -26.20
CA SER A 38 0.64 25.59 -27.03
C SER A 38 0.85 25.07 -28.45
N LEU A 39 1.28 23.81 -28.61
CA LEU A 39 1.45 23.21 -29.95
C LEU A 39 0.13 23.01 -30.68
N ILE A 40 -0.95 22.61 -30.01
CA ILE A 40 -2.28 22.52 -30.61
C ILE A 40 -2.73 23.90 -31.11
N CYS A 41 -2.55 24.94 -30.31
CA CYS A 41 -2.88 26.31 -30.71
C CYS A 41 -2.09 26.74 -31.95
N ILE A 42 -0.76 26.53 -31.95
CA ILE A 42 0.10 26.83 -33.10
C ILE A 42 -0.32 26.03 -34.33
N ALA A 43 -0.60 24.73 -34.17
CA ALA A 43 -1.01 23.86 -35.27
C ALA A 43 -2.30 24.38 -35.92
N VAL A 44 -3.36 24.57 -35.13
CA VAL A 44 -4.66 25.06 -35.65
C VAL A 44 -4.54 26.44 -36.28
N VAL A 45 -3.87 27.39 -35.62
CA VAL A 45 -3.74 28.76 -36.16
C VAL A 45 -2.91 28.79 -37.46
N SER A 46 -1.91 27.92 -37.58
CA SER A 46 -1.05 27.87 -38.77
C SER A 46 -1.61 27.07 -39.94
N THR A 47 -2.50 26.09 -39.70
CA THR A 47 -3.10 25.25 -40.76
C THR A 47 -4.37 25.86 -41.32
N LEU A 48 -5.19 26.53 -40.50
CA LEU A 48 -6.52 27.01 -40.89
C LEU A 48 -6.53 27.92 -42.15
N PRO A 49 -5.59 28.87 -42.34
CA PRO A 49 -5.54 29.66 -43.57
C PRO A 49 -5.17 28.83 -44.81
N TRP A 50 -4.30 27.85 -44.64
CA TRP A 50 -3.84 26.96 -45.72
C TRP A 50 -4.95 26.00 -46.16
N ASP A 51 -5.64 25.36 -45.22
CA ASP A 51 -6.81 24.52 -45.51
C ASP A 51 -7.93 25.31 -46.19
N SER A 52 -8.22 26.51 -45.67
CA SER A 52 -9.21 27.40 -46.26
C SER A 52 -8.89 27.70 -47.73
N TYR A 53 -7.59 27.88 -48.04
CA TYR A 53 -7.11 28.08 -49.40
C TYR A 53 -7.28 26.83 -50.27
N LEU A 54 -6.95 25.64 -49.76
CA LEU A 54 -7.12 24.37 -50.47
C LEU A 54 -8.58 24.13 -50.87
N ILE A 55 -9.50 24.35 -49.93
CA ILE A 55 -10.94 24.18 -50.17
C ILE A 55 -11.46 25.24 -51.15
N ARG A 56 -11.00 26.49 -51.04
CA ARG A 56 -11.41 27.58 -51.95
C ARG A 56 -10.96 27.35 -53.39
N ASN A 57 -9.82 26.71 -53.60
CA ASN A 57 -9.28 26.40 -54.92
C ASN A 57 -9.62 24.96 -55.38
N HIS A 58 -10.58 24.31 -54.71
CA HIS A 58 -11.08 22.97 -55.02
C HIS A 58 -10.02 21.85 -55.01
N VAL A 59 -8.84 22.08 -54.42
CA VAL A 59 -7.83 21.02 -54.25
C VAL A 59 -8.38 19.92 -53.34
N TRP A 60 -9.09 20.33 -52.29
CA TRP A 60 -9.84 19.47 -51.38
C TRP A 60 -11.33 19.73 -51.46
N THR A 61 -12.10 18.65 -51.50
CA THR A 61 -13.56 18.70 -51.46
C THR A 61 -14.12 17.68 -50.50
N TYR A 62 -15.12 18.09 -49.72
CA TYR A 62 -15.82 17.25 -48.76
C TYR A 62 -17.27 17.09 -49.21
N PRO A 63 -17.76 15.85 -49.42
CA PRO A 63 -19.16 15.61 -49.72
C PRO A 63 -20.05 16.20 -48.62
N PRO A 64 -21.13 16.93 -48.94
CA PRO A 64 -22.07 17.47 -47.94
C PRO A 64 -22.65 16.39 -47.04
N GLU A 65 -22.75 15.16 -47.55
CA GLU A 65 -23.25 13.99 -46.83
C GLU A 65 -22.22 13.30 -45.94
N ALA A 66 -20.96 13.73 -45.96
CA ALA A 66 -19.89 13.14 -45.14
C ALA A 66 -19.53 13.99 -43.90
N ILE A 67 -19.94 15.27 -43.88
CA ILE A 67 -19.63 16.25 -42.82
C ILE A 67 -20.89 16.71 -42.07
N MET A 68 -20.72 17.11 -40.80
CA MET A 68 -21.80 17.56 -39.92
C MET A 68 -22.36 18.94 -40.28
N GLY A 69 -21.78 19.61 -41.28
CA GLY A 69 -22.25 20.88 -41.84
C GLY A 69 -21.66 22.14 -41.18
N SER A 70 -21.13 22.06 -39.96
CA SER A 70 -20.46 23.19 -39.29
C SER A 70 -19.07 23.45 -39.88
N LYS A 71 -18.75 24.72 -40.18
CA LYS A 71 -17.48 25.12 -40.82
C LYS A 71 -16.85 26.33 -40.12
N LEU A 72 -15.52 26.33 -40.03
CA LEU A 72 -14.70 27.45 -39.57
C LEU A 72 -13.80 27.89 -40.75
N PHE A 73 -13.93 29.14 -41.22
CA PHE A 73 -13.25 29.62 -42.45
C PHE A 73 -13.38 28.65 -43.66
N ARG A 74 -14.58 28.08 -43.88
CA ARG A 74 -14.90 27.03 -44.89
C ARG A 74 -14.36 25.63 -44.62
N VAL A 75 -13.49 25.45 -43.63
CA VAL A 75 -12.95 24.16 -43.20
C VAL A 75 -13.98 23.45 -42.31
N PRO A 76 -14.35 22.17 -42.58
CA PRO A 76 -15.22 21.41 -41.69
C PRO A 76 -14.66 21.34 -40.27
N ILE A 77 -15.52 21.35 -39.25
CA ILE A 77 -15.06 21.32 -37.85
C ILE A 77 -14.32 20.01 -37.52
N GLU A 78 -14.63 18.93 -38.22
CA GLU A 78 -13.96 17.63 -38.13
C GLU A 78 -12.50 17.74 -38.56
N GLU A 79 -12.21 18.47 -39.64
CA GLU A 79 -10.84 18.72 -40.09
C GLU A 79 -10.07 19.60 -39.10
N VAL A 80 -10.71 20.63 -38.54
CA VAL A 80 -10.08 21.41 -37.45
C VAL A 80 -9.77 20.51 -36.24
N PHE A 81 -10.68 19.59 -35.91
CA PHE A 81 -10.47 18.61 -34.85
C PHE A 81 -9.37 17.60 -35.19
N PHE A 82 -9.19 17.23 -36.46
CA PHE A 82 -8.10 16.38 -36.92
C PHE A 82 -6.73 16.94 -36.50
N PHE A 83 -6.46 18.23 -36.75
CA PHE A 83 -5.21 18.85 -36.33
C PHE A 83 -5.03 18.88 -34.81
N VAL A 84 -6.12 19.05 -34.05
CA VAL A 84 -6.09 18.97 -32.59
C VAL A 84 -5.70 17.57 -32.12
N VAL A 85 -6.40 16.53 -32.60
CA VAL A 85 -6.20 15.15 -32.12
C VAL A 85 -4.89 14.55 -32.63
N GLN A 86 -4.45 14.86 -33.85
CA GLN A 86 -3.14 14.46 -34.37
C GLN A 86 -2.03 15.08 -33.52
N THR A 87 -2.08 16.40 -33.31
CA THR A 87 -1.06 17.11 -32.52
C THR A 87 -1.02 16.57 -31.10
N TYR A 88 -2.19 16.31 -30.50
CA TYR A 88 -2.28 15.69 -29.19
C TYR A 88 -1.64 14.30 -29.15
N ASN A 89 -2.05 13.39 -30.04
CA ASN A 89 -1.55 12.00 -30.07
C ASN A 89 -0.03 11.95 -30.26
N THR A 90 0.49 12.68 -31.25
CA THR A 90 1.92 12.73 -31.54
C THR A 90 2.71 13.35 -30.38
N SER A 91 2.19 14.41 -29.75
CA SER A 91 2.85 15.07 -28.61
C SER A 91 2.84 14.19 -27.36
N VAL A 92 1.74 13.51 -27.02
CA VAL A 92 1.68 12.61 -25.86
C VAL A 92 2.57 11.38 -26.07
N LEU A 93 2.60 10.82 -27.27
CA LEU A 93 3.54 9.74 -27.60
C LEU A 93 5.00 10.21 -27.46
N TYR A 94 5.32 11.41 -27.92
CA TYR A 94 6.63 12.03 -27.72
C TYR A 94 6.99 12.15 -26.23
N LEU A 95 6.05 12.65 -25.41
CA LEU A 95 6.24 12.81 -23.97
C LEU A 95 6.50 11.48 -23.26
N ILE A 96 5.77 10.42 -23.61
CA ILE A 96 5.99 9.07 -23.08
C ILE A 96 7.41 8.59 -23.39
N LEU A 97 7.84 8.72 -24.65
CA LEU A 97 9.14 8.22 -25.10
C LEU A 97 10.33 9.09 -24.61
N ASN A 98 10.08 10.35 -24.26
CA ASN A 98 11.12 11.27 -23.76
C ASN A 98 11.11 11.52 -22.25
N LYS A 99 10.17 10.95 -21.47
CA LYS A 99 10.11 11.17 -20.01
C LYS A 99 11.42 10.83 -19.29
N ALA A 100 12.07 9.73 -19.70
CA ALA A 100 13.34 9.30 -19.13
C ALA A 100 14.53 10.18 -19.53
N THR A 101 14.41 10.99 -20.58
CA THR A 101 15.51 11.78 -21.13
C THR A 101 15.80 13.01 -20.26
N THR A 102 17.03 13.15 -19.78
CA THR A 102 17.49 14.40 -19.16
C THR A 102 17.96 15.35 -20.27
N HIS A 103 17.06 16.17 -20.80
CA HIS A 103 17.34 17.06 -21.94
C HIS A 103 18.59 17.95 -21.75
N ALA A 104 18.84 18.45 -20.54
CA ALA A 104 20.03 19.26 -20.23
C ALA A 104 21.37 18.54 -20.53
N ALA A 105 21.42 17.20 -20.46
CA ALA A 105 22.62 16.44 -20.80
C ALA A 105 22.92 16.43 -22.30
N TYR A 106 21.95 16.81 -23.15
CA TYR A 106 22.12 16.83 -24.61
C TYR A 106 22.43 18.24 -25.16
N LEU A 107 22.58 19.24 -24.29
CA LEU A 107 23.11 20.55 -24.68
C LEU A 107 24.55 20.43 -25.22
N HIS A 108 24.95 21.40 -26.04
CA HIS A 108 26.28 21.42 -26.64
C HIS A 108 27.33 21.86 -25.59
N SER A 109 28.47 21.17 -25.52
CA SER A 109 29.58 21.49 -24.61
C SER A 109 30.88 21.77 -25.37
N LYS A 110 31.82 22.47 -24.72
CA LYS A 110 33.10 22.94 -25.28
C LYS A 110 33.97 21.80 -25.88
N ALA A 111 33.83 20.58 -25.35
CA ALA A 111 34.57 19.40 -25.80
C ALA A 111 34.08 18.83 -27.16
N HIS A 112 32.95 19.31 -27.69
CA HIS A 112 32.29 18.72 -28.85
C HIS A 112 31.90 19.71 -29.96
N LEU A 113 32.72 20.76 -30.15
CA LEU A 113 32.74 21.57 -31.38
C LEU A 113 33.24 20.74 -32.58
N GLU A 114 32.66 19.56 -32.81
CA GLU A 114 32.86 18.83 -34.05
C GLU A 114 32.23 19.65 -35.17
N ASN A 115 33.08 20.12 -36.10
CA ASN A 115 32.67 20.76 -37.34
C ASN A 115 31.56 19.97 -38.06
N ARG A 116 31.50 18.64 -37.87
CA ARG A 116 30.51 17.73 -38.45
C ARG A 116 29.05 18.10 -38.13
N PHE A 117 28.69 18.41 -36.88
CA PHE A 117 27.29 18.73 -36.51
C PHE A 117 26.83 20.08 -37.09
N HIS A 118 27.74 21.06 -37.09
CA HIS A 118 27.48 22.38 -37.68
C HIS A 118 27.36 22.29 -39.20
N SER A 119 28.24 21.52 -39.86
CA SER A 119 28.15 21.25 -41.30
C SER A 119 26.86 20.52 -41.66
N ARG A 120 26.45 19.51 -40.89
CA ARG A 120 25.18 18.79 -41.12
C ARG A 120 23.96 19.69 -40.89
N LYS A 121 23.97 20.53 -39.86
CA LYS A 121 22.90 21.53 -39.64
C LYS A 121 22.77 22.45 -40.85
N ARG A 122 23.88 23.01 -41.35
CA ARG A 122 23.91 23.87 -42.54
C ARG A 122 23.40 23.12 -43.77
N TYR A 123 23.87 21.90 -44.01
CA TYR A 123 23.45 21.08 -45.15
C TYR A 123 21.93 20.82 -45.16
N VAL A 124 21.36 20.42 -44.03
CA VAL A 124 19.90 20.22 -43.92
C VAL A 124 19.14 21.55 -44.09
N ALA A 125 19.66 22.67 -43.58
CA ALA A 125 19.06 23.98 -43.82
C ALA A 125 19.08 24.35 -45.31
N TRP A 126 20.18 24.10 -46.03
CA TRP A 126 20.27 24.28 -47.47
C TRP A 126 19.26 23.42 -48.23
N LEU A 127 19.10 22.15 -47.84
CA LEU A 127 18.09 21.27 -48.43
C LEU A 127 16.66 21.79 -48.21
N LEU A 128 16.35 22.31 -47.02
CA LEU A 128 15.05 22.91 -46.72
C LEU A 128 14.83 24.20 -47.53
N CYS A 129 15.85 25.05 -47.68
CA CYS A 129 15.77 26.22 -48.56
C CYS A 129 15.53 25.82 -50.02
N ALA A 130 16.26 24.81 -50.52
CA ALA A 130 16.07 24.29 -51.87
C ALA A 130 14.67 23.71 -52.07
N ALA A 131 14.12 23.02 -51.06
CA ALA A 131 12.74 22.52 -51.07
C ALA A 131 11.71 23.66 -51.13
N ILE A 132 11.91 24.76 -50.40
CA ILE A 132 11.04 25.94 -50.46
C ILE A 132 11.08 26.59 -51.86
N VAL A 133 12.27 26.72 -52.46
CA VAL A 133 12.42 27.24 -53.83
C VAL A 133 11.71 26.34 -54.84
N LEU A 134 11.89 25.02 -54.71
CA LEU A 134 11.21 24.03 -55.55
C LEU A 134 9.68 24.10 -55.39
N ALA A 135 9.19 24.31 -54.16
CA ALA A 135 7.77 24.50 -53.90
C ALA A 135 7.23 25.73 -54.64
N GLY A 136 7.95 26.85 -54.61
CA GLY A 136 7.60 28.06 -55.38
C GLY A 136 7.54 27.81 -56.89
N TYR A 137 8.47 27.00 -57.42
CA TYR A 137 8.43 26.58 -58.82
C TYR A 137 7.22 25.70 -59.14
N MET A 138 6.89 24.72 -58.28
CA MET A 138 5.71 23.87 -58.44
C MET A 138 4.41 24.67 -58.43
N LEU A 139 4.29 25.64 -57.52
CA LEU A 139 3.13 26.53 -57.45
C LEU A 139 2.98 27.39 -58.71
N ARG A 140 4.10 27.87 -59.27
CA ARG A 140 4.08 28.65 -60.53
C ARG A 140 3.71 27.79 -61.74
N LYS A 141 4.12 26.52 -61.76
CA LYS A 141 3.78 25.57 -62.84
C LYS A 141 2.30 25.18 -62.82
N GLY A 142 1.70 25.06 -61.63
CA GLY A 142 0.31 24.66 -61.47
C GLY A 142 0.02 23.22 -61.93
N GLY A 143 -1.26 22.86 -62.02
CA GLY A 143 -1.73 21.54 -62.45
C GLY A 143 -1.29 20.42 -61.49
N ARG A 144 -0.81 19.29 -62.04
CA ARG A 144 -0.54 18.03 -61.32
C ARG A 144 0.52 18.10 -60.20
N VAL A 145 1.26 19.21 -60.04
CA VAL A 145 2.23 19.39 -58.94
C VAL A 145 1.78 20.41 -57.91
N MET A 146 0.60 20.99 -58.09
CA MET A 146 0.09 22.07 -57.25
C MET A 146 -0.06 21.65 -55.80
N TYR A 147 -0.65 20.48 -55.54
CA TYR A 147 -0.90 20.04 -54.17
C TYR A 147 0.41 19.78 -53.40
N LEU A 148 1.36 19.09 -54.03
CA LEU A 148 2.70 18.88 -53.48
C LEU A 148 3.43 20.21 -53.21
N GLY A 149 3.34 21.17 -54.14
CA GLY A 149 3.90 22.51 -53.95
C GLY A 149 3.27 23.28 -52.78
N LEU A 150 1.96 23.12 -52.55
CA LEU A 150 1.24 23.74 -51.42
C LEU A 150 1.68 23.15 -50.08
N ILE A 151 1.89 21.83 -49.97
CA ILE A 151 2.41 21.19 -48.76
C ILE A 151 3.83 21.72 -48.45
N MET A 152 4.72 21.70 -49.44
CA MET A 152 6.12 22.08 -49.26
C MET A 152 6.31 23.58 -48.96
N SER A 153 5.52 24.45 -49.59
CA SER A 153 5.59 25.90 -49.37
C SER A 153 5.08 26.31 -47.99
N TRP A 154 4.07 25.60 -47.46
CA TRP A 154 3.55 25.83 -46.12
C TRP A 154 4.48 25.27 -45.04
N ALA A 155 4.87 23.99 -45.14
CA ALA A 155 5.65 23.33 -44.10
C ALA A 155 7.14 23.73 -44.09
N GLY A 156 7.70 24.03 -45.26
CA GLY A 156 9.12 24.34 -45.44
C GLY A 156 9.65 25.45 -44.51
N PRO A 157 9.01 26.63 -44.44
CA PRO A 157 9.41 27.72 -43.54
C PRO A 157 9.42 27.32 -42.06
N PHE A 158 8.40 26.60 -41.58
CA PHE A 158 8.36 26.12 -40.19
C PHE A 158 9.46 25.11 -39.91
N MET A 159 9.67 24.16 -40.81
CA MET A 159 10.75 23.17 -40.71
C MET A 159 12.13 23.84 -40.68
N LEU A 160 12.36 24.84 -41.52
CA LEU A 160 13.60 25.61 -41.56
C LEU A 160 13.80 26.38 -40.24
N LEU A 161 12.76 27.04 -39.73
CA LEU A 161 12.80 27.78 -38.47
C LEU A 161 13.14 26.84 -37.30
N LEU A 162 12.39 25.74 -37.15
CA LEU A 162 12.60 24.77 -36.07
C LEU A 162 13.99 24.15 -36.15
N TRP A 163 14.45 23.76 -37.34
CA TRP A 163 15.79 23.21 -37.54
C TRP A 163 16.89 24.24 -37.24
N THR A 164 16.66 25.51 -37.56
CA THR A 164 17.61 26.59 -37.25
C THR A 164 17.73 26.80 -35.73
N LEU A 165 16.62 26.75 -35.00
CA LEU A 165 16.59 26.97 -33.56
C LEU A 165 17.10 25.75 -32.75
N SER A 166 16.68 24.53 -33.09
CA SER A 166 16.96 23.33 -32.29
C SER A 166 17.71 22.21 -33.01
N GLY A 167 18.11 22.39 -34.27
CA GLY A 167 18.71 21.31 -35.07
C GLY A 167 20.04 20.75 -34.52
N LEU A 168 20.83 21.54 -33.79
CA LEU A 168 22.03 21.02 -33.10
C LEU A 168 21.64 20.12 -31.91
N PHE A 169 20.63 20.55 -31.14
CA PHE A 169 20.11 19.80 -30.01
C PHE A 169 19.43 18.50 -30.47
N ALA A 170 18.61 18.57 -31.52
CA ALA A 170 17.95 17.42 -32.14
C ALA A 170 18.95 16.34 -32.59
N GLN A 171 20.11 16.73 -33.13
CA GLN A 171 21.13 15.78 -33.59
C GLN A 171 21.82 15.00 -32.46
N ARG A 172 21.76 15.46 -31.20
CA ARG A 172 22.34 14.78 -30.04
C ARG A 172 21.35 13.87 -29.31
N LEU A 173 20.05 14.12 -29.45
CA LEU A 173 19.03 13.30 -28.83
C LEU A 173 19.04 11.86 -29.41
N PRO A 174 18.67 10.84 -28.62
CA PRO A 174 18.61 9.47 -29.11
C PRO A 174 17.65 9.36 -30.30
N LEU A 175 18.11 8.78 -31.43
CA LEU A 175 17.32 8.72 -32.66
C LEU A 175 15.94 8.08 -32.46
N LYS A 176 15.86 7.03 -31.63
CA LYS A 176 14.60 6.35 -31.29
C LYS A 176 13.56 7.31 -30.66
N ASN A 177 14.00 8.30 -29.89
CA ASN A 177 13.14 9.26 -29.21
C ASN A 177 12.56 10.32 -30.16
N ILE A 178 13.12 10.44 -31.36
CA ILE A 178 12.66 11.36 -32.41
C ILE A 178 11.90 10.58 -33.49
N ALA A 179 12.49 9.48 -33.97
CA ALA A 179 11.97 8.73 -35.09
C ALA A 179 10.66 8.01 -34.74
N LEU A 180 10.51 7.40 -33.54
CA LEU A 180 9.30 6.67 -33.19
C LEU A 180 8.06 7.58 -33.05
N PRO A 181 8.12 8.74 -32.36
CA PRO A 181 7.01 9.68 -32.34
C PRO A 181 6.62 10.24 -33.71
N ILE A 182 7.53 10.24 -34.69
CA ILE A 182 7.23 10.65 -36.07
C ILE A 182 6.60 9.48 -36.83
N LEU A 183 7.30 8.34 -36.89
CA LEU A 183 6.97 7.22 -37.76
C LEU A 183 5.70 6.48 -37.31
N LEU A 184 5.50 6.25 -36.01
CA LEU A 184 4.34 5.48 -35.53
C LEU A 184 3.01 6.18 -35.84
N PRO A 185 2.81 7.48 -35.50
CA PRO A 185 1.59 8.17 -35.90
C PRO A 185 1.48 8.33 -37.42
N THR A 186 2.59 8.54 -38.14
CA THR A 186 2.59 8.67 -39.60
C THR A 186 2.07 7.41 -40.28
N VAL A 187 2.66 6.25 -39.98
CA VAL A 187 2.22 4.96 -40.54
C VAL A 187 0.80 4.64 -40.11
N TYR A 188 0.42 4.98 -38.87
CA TYR A 188 -0.95 4.81 -38.42
C TYR A 188 -1.93 5.64 -39.23
N LEU A 189 -1.64 6.92 -39.45
CA LEU A 189 -2.49 7.83 -40.22
C LEU A 189 -2.54 7.46 -41.71
N TRP A 190 -1.45 6.95 -42.29
CA TRP A 190 -1.47 6.39 -43.64
C TRP A 190 -2.51 5.26 -43.79
N MET A 191 -2.63 4.38 -42.79
CA MET A 191 -3.64 3.33 -42.80
C MET A 191 -5.06 3.89 -42.64
N VAL A 192 -5.25 4.86 -41.74
CA VAL A 192 -6.55 5.49 -41.49
C VAL A 192 -7.03 6.25 -42.72
N ASP A 193 -6.15 7.02 -43.35
CA ASP A 193 -6.43 7.79 -44.56
C ASP A 193 -6.77 6.90 -45.75
N THR A 194 -6.01 5.81 -45.95
CA THR A 194 -6.34 4.80 -47.00
C THR A 194 -7.76 4.23 -46.81
N ILE A 195 -8.21 4.05 -45.57
CA ILE A 195 -9.57 3.58 -45.26
C ILE A 195 -10.61 4.67 -45.53
N ALA A 196 -10.31 5.92 -45.17
CA ALA A 196 -11.22 7.05 -45.33
C ALA A 196 -11.42 7.45 -46.79
N LEU A 197 -10.35 7.43 -47.60
CA LEU A 197 -10.38 7.67 -49.04
C LEU A 197 -11.20 6.60 -49.77
N ARG A 198 -11.05 5.31 -49.40
CA ARG A 198 -11.87 4.22 -49.96
C ARG A 198 -13.37 4.37 -49.68
N ARG A 199 -13.73 5.08 -48.61
CA ARG A 199 -15.12 5.36 -48.21
C ARG A 199 -15.66 6.66 -48.81
N GLY A 200 -14.83 7.43 -49.52
CA GLY A 200 -15.22 8.72 -50.11
C GLY A 200 -15.45 9.82 -49.07
N THR A 201 -14.81 9.73 -47.90
CA THR A 201 -15.02 10.69 -46.78
C THR A 201 -14.57 12.10 -47.17
N TRP A 202 -13.51 12.20 -47.98
CA TRP A 202 -13.05 13.41 -48.68
C TRP A 202 -12.44 13.01 -50.02
N VAL A 203 -12.40 13.97 -50.96
CA VAL A 203 -11.92 13.75 -52.32
C VAL A 203 -10.89 14.80 -52.69
N ILE A 204 -9.73 14.33 -53.13
CA ILE A 204 -8.64 15.13 -53.69
C ILE A 204 -8.79 15.16 -55.21
N GLN A 205 -8.80 16.35 -55.82
CA GLN A 205 -8.96 16.47 -57.27
C GLN A 205 -7.80 15.84 -58.04
N GLN A 206 -8.12 15.09 -59.10
CA GLN A 206 -7.12 14.38 -59.90
C GLN A 206 -6.20 15.32 -60.69
N ASP A 207 -6.67 16.52 -61.03
CA ASP A 207 -5.92 17.47 -61.85
C ASP A 207 -4.82 18.22 -61.07
N THR A 208 -4.83 18.12 -59.73
CA THR A 208 -3.91 18.82 -58.82
C THR A 208 -2.82 17.92 -58.22
N LYS A 209 -2.87 16.60 -58.48
CA LYS A 209 -1.97 15.58 -57.90
C LYS A 209 -1.07 14.91 -58.95
N THR A 210 0.07 14.38 -58.51
CA THR A 210 1.12 13.83 -59.36
C THR A 210 0.76 12.48 -59.98
N GLY A 211 -0.13 11.72 -59.32
CA GLY A 211 -0.57 10.39 -59.73
C GLY A 211 0.30 9.25 -59.18
N PHE A 212 1.33 9.54 -58.39
CA PHE A 212 2.13 8.53 -57.71
C PHE A 212 1.46 8.08 -56.40
N HIS A 213 1.50 6.77 -56.14
CA HIS A 213 0.93 6.16 -54.95
C HIS A 213 2.04 5.44 -54.18
N LEU A 214 2.07 5.60 -52.86
CA LEU A 214 2.97 4.85 -52.00
C LEU A 214 2.54 3.38 -51.90
N TRP A 215 1.22 3.15 -51.81
CA TRP A 215 0.56 1.85 -51.94
C TRP A 215 -0.87 2.03 -52.47
N PRO A 216 -1.63 0.96 -52.79
CA PRO A 216 -2.96 1.10 -53.38
C PRO A 216 -3.91 1.98 -52.55
N ASN A 217 -4.36 3.09 -53.14
CA ASN A 217 -5.24 4.12 -52.55
C ASN A 217 -4.60 5.01 -51.47
N LEU A 218 -3.27 5.21 -51.50
CA LEU A 218 -2.58 6.24 -50.74
C LEU A 218 -1.62 7.01 -51.66
N GLU A 219 -1.98 8.24 -51.98
CA GLU A 219 -1.15 9.14 -52.78
C GLU A 219 0.14 9.58 -52.05
N ILE A 220 1.18 9.88 -52.82
CA ILE A 220 2.47 10.32 -52.25
C ILE A 220 2.36 11.66 -51.52
N GLU A 221 1.45 12.54 -51.97
CA GLU A 221 1.20 13.84 -51.34
C GLU A 221 0.62 13.68 -49.93
N GLU A 222 -0.38 12.80 -49.75
CA GLU A 222 -0.95 12.48 -48.43
C GLU A 222 0.08 11.80 -47.54
N ALA A 223 0.83 10.84 -48.09
CA ALA A 223 1.90 10.18 -47.36
C ALA A 223 2.93 11.20 -46.83
N LEU A 224 3.32 12.16 -47.67
CA LEU A 224 4.22 13.25 -47.31
C LEU A 224 3.59 14.21 -46.30
N PHE A 225 2.31 14.56 -46.46
CA PHE A 225 1.58 15.46 -45.57
C PHE A 225 1.61 14.94 -44.12
N PHE A 226 1.23 13.69 -43.88
CA PHE A 226 1.27 13.10 -42.53
C PHE A 226 2.69 12.98 -41.97
N LEU A 227 3.68 12.66 -42.82
CA LEU A 227 5.08 12.57 -42.40
C LEU A 227 5.61 13.95 -41.96
N VAL A 228 5.36 14.99 -42.77
CA VAL A 228 5.86 16.34 -42.52
C VAL A 228 5.16 16.97 -41.32
N THR A 229 3.84 16.84 -41.20
CA THR A 229 3.08 17.36 -40.04
C THR A 229 3.53 16.73 -38.73
N ASN A 230 3.68 15.39 -38.67
CA ASN A 230 4.22 14.73 -37.47
C ASN A 230 5.68 15.12 -37.19
N THR A 231 6.49 15.34 -38.23
CA THR A 231 7.86 15.85 -38.07
C THR A 231 7.87 17.26 -37.47
N MET A 232 7.00 18.16 -37.94
CA MET A 232 6.85 19.51 -37.39
C MET A 232 6.42 19.49 -35.93
N ILE A 233 5.45 18.65 -35.56
CA ILE A 233 4.99 18.51 -34.16
C ILE A 233 6.15 18.06 -33.27
N VAL A 234 6.89 17.02 -33.68
CA VAL A 234 8.03 16.49 -32.91
C VAL A 234 9.17 17.51 -32.83
N PHE A 235 9.47 18.23 -33.90
CA PHE A 235 10.48 19.28 -33.88
C PHE A 235 10.06 20.49 -33.04
N GLY A 236 8.76 20.81 -33.00
CA GLY A 236 8.18 21.77 -32.07
C GLY A 236 8.38 21.35 -30.61
N MET A 237 8.13 20.07 -30.29
CA MET A 237 8.42 19.52 -28.96
C MET A 237 9.90 19.59 -28.60
N ILE A 238 10.80 19.28 -29.54
CA ILE A 238 12.25 19.37 -29.35
C ILE A 238 12.69 20.83 -29.15
N ALA A 239 12.08 21.80 -29.82
CA ALA A 239 12.34 23.21 -29.58
C ALA A 239 11.94 23.62 -28.15
N PHE A 240 10.77 23.17 -27.66
CA PHE A 240 10.41 23.34 -26.25
C PHE A 240 11.43 22.71 -25.30
N ASP A 241 11.86 21.46 -25.55
CA ASP A 241 12.85 20.79 -24.70
C ASP A 241 14.23 21.47 -24.73
N ASN A 242 14.64 22.01 -25.87
CA ASN A 242 15.88 22.79 -25.98
C ASN A 242 15.79 24.07 -25.12
N ALA A 243 14.69 24.81 -25.25
CA ALA A 243 14.43 26.02 -24.47
C ALA A 243 14.46 25.72 -22.96
N LEU A 244 13.74 24.66 -22.54
CA LEU A 244 13.66 24.24 -21.14
C LEU A 244 15.00 23.71 -20.62
N ALA A 245 15.75 22.97 -21.44
CA ALA A 245 17.08 22.49 -21.08
C ALA A 245 18.03 23.65 -20.76
N VAL A 246 18.06 24.68 -21.61
CA VAL A 246 18.83 25.91 -21.38
C VAL A 246 18.32 26.65 -20.12
N PHE A 247 17.00 26.81 -20.01
CA PHE A 247 16.36 27.48 -18.87
C PHE A 247 16.72 26.83 -17.51
N TYR A 248 16.75 25.50 -17.44
CA TYR A 248 17.08 24.78 -16.20
C TYR A 248 18.59 24.67 -15.94
N ALA A 249 19.41 24.53 -16.99
CA ALA A 249 20.84 24.28 -16.85
C ALA A 249 21.64 25.49 -16.33
N PHE A 250 21.23 26.72 -16.62
CA PHE A 250 22.02 27.94 -16.35
C PHE A 250 21.40 28.85 -15.27
N PRO A 251 21.68 28.60 -13.98
CA PRO A 251 21.12 29.40 -12.87
C PRO A 251 21.59 30.86 -12.86
N ALA A 252 22.79 31.16 -13.34
CA ALA A 252 23.29 32.53 -13.42
C ALA A 252 22.48 33.40 -14.40
N THR A 253 22.04 32.81 -15.52
CA THR A 253 21.24 33.51 -16.55
C THR A 253 19.76 33.51 -16.19
N PHE A 254 19.27 32.41 -15.59
CA PHE A 254 17.88 32.22 -15.19
C PHE A 254 17.80 31.90 -13.69
N PRO A 255 17.90 32.90 -12.80
CA PRO A 255 17.93 32.67 -11.35
C PRO A 255 16.61 32.09 -10.84
N THR A 256 15.48 32.63 -11.29
CA THR A 256 14.13 32.22 -10.89
C THR A 256 13.55 31.22 -11.88
N VAL A 257 13.13 30.06 -11.38
CA VAL A 257 12.48 29.01 -12.17
C VAL A 257 10.98 29.00 -11.86
N THR A 258 10.16 29.32 -12.84
CA THR A 258 8.70 29.25 -12.74
C THR A 258 8.19 27.92 -13.28
N VAL A 259 7.13 27.37 -12.68
CA VAL A 259 6.50 26.11 -13.13
C VAL A 259 6.04 26.19 -14.59
N LEU A 260 5.45 27.33 -14.98
CA LEU A 260 5.01 27.62 -16.34
C LEU A 260 5.79 28.83 -16.88
N PRO A 261 6.91 28.61 -17.60
CA PRO A 261 7.72 29.70 -18.12
C PRO A 261 6.98 30.48 -19.22
N PRO A 262 6.97 31.82 -19.16
CA PRO A 262 6.40 32.66 -20.21
C PRO A 262 7.03 32.37 -21.58
N PRO A 263 6.28 32.51 -22.69
CA PRO A 263 6.81 32.31 -24.04
C PRO A 263 8.04 33.18 -24.35
N THR A 264 8.08 34.41 -23.82
CA THR A 264 9.22 35.33 -23.97
C THR A 264 10.50 34.79 -23.33
N THR A 265 10.39 34.14 -22.18
CA THR A 265 11.52 33.49 -21.50
C THR A 265 12.02 32.28 -22.28
N LEU A 266 11.11 31.46 -22.82
CA LEU A 266 11.46 30.32 -23.67
C LEU A 266 12.12 30.77 -24.97
N ALA A 267 11.62 31.83 -25.61
CA ALA A 267 12.23 32.42 -26.79
C ALA A 267 13.65 32.97 -26.47
N ARG A 268 13.81 33.68 -25.35
CA ARG A 268 15.12 34.15 -24.89
C ARG A 268 16.09 32.99 -24.65
N ALA A 269 15.62 31.87 -24.09
CA ALA A 269 16.44 30.67 -23.88
C ALA A 269 16.88 30.03 -25.21
N LEU A 270 16.00 29.98 -26.22
CA LEU A 270 16.33 29.46 -27.56
C LEU A 270 17.32 30.33 -28.33
N LEU A 271 17.28 31.64 -28.12
CA LEU A 271 18.12 32.61 -28.82
C LEU A 271 19.42 32.94 -28.06
N LEU A 272 19.64 32.33 -26.89
CA LEU A 272 20.80 32.60 -26.07
C LEU A 272 22.09 32.12 -26.75
N ASP A 273 23.06 33.02 -26.91
CA ASP A 273 24.33 32.70 -27.56
C ASP A 273 25.17 31.71 -26.73
N SER A 274 25.80 30.76 -27.41
CA SER A 274 26.64 29.71 -26.79
C SER A 274 27.86 30.29 -26.07
N ALA A 275 28.35 31.47 -26.45
CA ALA A 275 29.45 32.15 -25.78
C ALA A 275 29.09 32.65 -24.37
N SER A 276 27.80 32.86 -24.09
CA SER A 276 27.29 33.32 -22.79
C SER A 276 26.98 32.19 -21.80
N GLN A 277 27.18 30.94 -22.22
CA GLN A 277 26.80 29.74 -21.46
C GLN A 277 28.00 29.16 -20.69
N ASP A 278 27.76 28.74 -19.45
CA ASP A 278 28.73 27.96 -18.67
C ASP A 278 28.79 26.52 -19.21
N LEU A 279 29.60 26.33 -20.25
CA LEU A 279 29.78 25.04 -20.89
C LEU A 279 30.40 23.99 -19.96
N GLY A 280 31.06 24.40 -18.87
CA GLY A 280 31.59 23.49 -17.86
C GLY A 280 30.47 22.80 -17.07
N ARG A 281 29.41 23.54 -16.72
CA ARG A 281 28.22 22.95 -16.08
C ARG A 281 27.52 21.93 -16.96
N VAL A 282 27.44 22.17 -18.28
CA VAL A 282 26.85 21.20 -19.22
C VAL A 282 27.64 19.88 -19.22
N THR A 283 28.98 19.97 -19.26
CA THR A 283 29.86 18.79 -19.15
C THR A 283 29.65 18.07 -17.81
N ALA A 284 29.54 18.81 -16.71
CA ALA A 284 29.28 18.23 -15.39
C ALA A 284 27.94 17.48 -15.32
N ILE A 285 26.88 18.02 -15.93
CA ILE A 285 25.57 17.35 -16.04
C ILE A 285 25.68 16.07 -16.86
N GLN A 286 26.42 16.10 -17.98
CA GLN A 286 26.67 14.93 -18.83
C GLN A 286 27.39 13.81 -18.07
N GLU A 287 28.47 14.16 -17.38
CA GLU A 287 29.26 13.20 -16.59
C GLU A 287 28.47 12.67 -15.39
N ALA A 288 27.70 13.52 -14.72
CA ALA A 288 26.82 13.12 -13.61
C ALA A 288 25.73 12.14 -14.05
N MET A 289 25.09 12.41 -15.19
CA MET A 289 24.10 11.50 -15.78
C MET A 289 24.72 10.16 -16.19
N ALA A 290 25.89 10.18 -16.83
CA ALA A 290 26.61 8.96 -17.20
C ALA A 290 27.01 8.14 -15.97
N ARG A 291 27.43 8.79 -14.89
CA ARG A 291 27.74 8.14 -13.60
C ARG A 291 26.50 7.52 -12.98
N LEU A 292 25.37 8.24 -12.94
CA LEU A 292 24.10 7.74 -12.43
C LEU A 292 23.62 6.50 -13.19
N GLU A 293 23.59 6.56 -14.53
CA GLU A 293 23.16 5.45 -15.38
C GLU A 293 24.04 4.20 -15.19
N LYS A 294 25.36 4.40 -15.08
CA LYS A 294 26.33 3.31 -14.89
C LYS A 294 26.24 2.68 -13.50
N LYS A 295 26.03 3.50 -12.45
CA LYS A 295 26.15 3.05 -11.04
C LYS A 295 24.82 2.61 -10.42
N SER A 296 23.68 3.17 -10.84
CA SER A 296 22.36 2.74 -10.33
C SER A 296 21.24 2.85 -11.37
N ARG A 297 20.78 1.70 -11.86
CA ARG A 297 19.63 1.63 -12.79
C ARG A 297 18.30 2.00 -12.15
N SER A 298 18.14 1.75 -10.85
CA SER A 298 16.91 2.09 -10.13
C SER A 298 16.82 3.59 -9.90
N PHE A 299 17.91 4.23 -9.43
CA PHE A 299 17.92 5.69 -9.26
C PHE A 299 17.94 6.42 -10.60
N HIS A 300 18.62 5.91 -11.63
CA HIS A 300 18.53 6.47 -12.98
C HIS A 300 17.09 6.46 -13.49
N PHE A 301 16.37 5.35 -13.34
CA PHE A 301 14.96 5.27 -13.70
C PHE A 301 14.09 6.21 -12.84
N ALA A 302 14.29 6.24 -11.52
CA ALA A 302 13.54 7.14 -10.63
C ALA A 302 13.80 8.63 -10.91
N SER A 303 15.01 8.98 -11.36
CA SER A 303 15.37 10.37 -11.71
C SER A 303 14.50 10.94 -12.83
N ALA A 304 13.92 10.08 -13.69
CA ALA A 304 13.01 10.47 -14.77
C ALA A 304 11.72 11.15 -14.30
N PHE A 305 11.34 10.94 -13.04
CA PHE A 305 10.10 11.46 -12.48
C PHE A 305 10.29 12.79 -11.77
N PHE A 306 11.53 13.17 -11.44
CA PHE A 306 11.87 14.53 -11.04
C PHE A 306 11.93 15.43 -12.28
N ASN A 307 11.57 16.70 -12.15
CA ASN A 307 11.53 17.64 -13.26
C ASN A 307 12.39 18.88 -12.96
N GLY A 308 12.68 19.65 -14.01
CA GLY A 308 13.33 20.96 -13.90
C GLY A 308 14.73 20.94 -13.29
N ARG A 309 15.08 22.04 -12.60
CA ARG A 309 16.39 22.23 -11.98
C ARG A 309 16.64 21.27 -10.81
N LEU A 310 15.59 20.89 -10.07
CA LEU A 310 15.67 19.90 -9.00
C LEU A 310 16.24 18.56 -9.50
N ARG A 311 15.80 18.06 -10.66
CA ARG A 311 16.35 16.83 -11.26
C ARG A 311 17.86 16.94 -11.51
N ILE A 312 18.31 18.09 -12.02
CA ILE A 312 19.71 18.35 -12.32
C ILE A 312 20.53 18.34 -11.03
N ASP A 313 20.10 19.09 -10.02
CA ASP A 313 20.84 19.24 -8.77
C ASP A 313 20.86 17.94 -7.94
N LEU A 314 19.77 17.15 -7.93
CA LEU A 314 19.76 15.81 -7.34
C LEU A 314 20.74 14.86 -8.07
N THR A 315 20.86 14.99 -9.39
CA THR A 315 21.81 14.18 -10.18
C THR A 315 23.26 14.60 -9.86
N LEU A 316 23.52 15.89 -9.73
CA LEU A 316 24.84 16.41 -9.32
C LEU A 316 25.20 15.97 -7.90
N LEU A 317 24.25 16.02 -6.97
CA LEU A 317 24.42 15.51 -5.60
C LEU A 317 24.76 14.02 -5.59
N TYR A 318 23.97 13.19 -6.29
CA TYR A 318 24.26 11.76 -6.42
C TYR A 318 25.66 11.52 -7.02
N SER A 319 26.00 12.29 -8.05
CA SER A 319 27.30 12.20 -8.71
C SER A 319 28.44 12.51 -7.74
N PHE A 320 28.32 13.55 -6.92
CA PHE A 320 29.27 13.88 -5.86
C PHE A 320 29.38 12.74 -4.84
N CYS A 321 28.26 12.29 -4.26
CA CYS A 321 28.28 11.22 -3.26
C CYS A 321 28.98 9.96 -3.81
N ARG A 322 28.71 9.61 -5.08
CA ARG A 322 29.35 8.45 -5.70
C ARG A 322 30.81 8.68 -6.08
N ALA A 323 31.22 9.90 -6.46
CA ALA A 323 32.63 10.21 -6.67
C ALA A 323 33.41 10.16 -5.35
N ALA A 324 32.84 10.72 -4.28
CA ALA A 324 33.43 10.68 -2.96
C ALA A 324 33.64 9.22 -2.55
N ASP A 325 32.59 8.41 -2.55
CA ASP A 325 32.62 6.97 -2.26
C ASP A 325 33.65 6.20 -3.14
N ASP A 326 33.69 6.47 -4.45
CA ASP A 326 34.66 5.86 -5.37
C ASP A 326 36.12 6.24 -5.06
N LEU A 327 36.40 7.39 -4.42
CA LEU A 327 37.77 7.77 -4.01
C LEU A 327 38.27 6.94 -2.83
N ILE A 328 37.37 6.42 -1.99
CA ILE A 328 37.74 5.53 -0.89
C ILE A 328 37.74 4.08 -1.37
N ASP A 329 36.71 3.66 -2.11
CA ASP A 329 36.55 2.28 -2.59
C ASP A 329 37.62 1.82 -3.56
N ASN A 330 38.12 2.71 -4.43
CA ASN A 330 39.08 2.35 -5.47
C ASN A 330 40.51 2.80 -5.15
N ALA A 331 40.79 3.24 -3.92
CA ALA A 331 42.14 3.57 -3.49
C ALA A 331 43.04 2.32 -3.53
N ALA A 332 44.28 2.47 -4.01
CA ALA A 332 45.21 1.36 -4.14
C ALA A 332 45.78 0.92 -2.79
N THR A 333 45.91 1.86 -1.85
CA THR A 333 46.42 1.59 -0.48
C THR A 333 45.54 2.24 0.60
N PRO A 334 45.53 1.69 1.83
CA PRO A 334 44.84 2.31 2.97
C PRO A 334 45.31 3.75 3.26
N GLU A 335 46.59 4.06 3.01
CA GLU A 335 47.17 5.40 3.15
C GLU A 335 46.58 6.37 2.13
N GLU A 336 46.41 5.92 0.87
CA GLU A 336 45.76 6.73 -0.16
C GLU A 336 44.30 7.02 0.21
N ALA A 337 43.58 6.02 0.72
CA ALA A 337 42.20 6.18 1.16
C ALA A 337 42.08 7.18 2.34
N ARG A 338 42.99 7.11 3.33
CA ARG A 338 43.10 8.11 4.43
C ARG A 338 43.40 9.51 3.90
N ARG A 339 44.33 9.63 2.96
CA ARG A 339 44.67 10.90 2.30
C ARG A 339 43.45 11.48 1.58
N ASN A 340 42.68 10.67 0.86
CA ASN A 340 41.48 11.10 0.15
C ASN A 340 40.39 11.61 1.10
N VAL A 341 40.21 10.98 2.27
CA VAL A 341 39.29 11.48 3.32
C VAL A 341 39.71 12.87 3.82
N LEU A 342 41.00 13.07 4.11
CA LEU A 342 41.52 14.38 4.53
C LEU A 342 41.36 15.46 3.43
N LEU A 343 41.61 15.09 2.18
CA LEU A 343 41.40 15.98 1.03
C LEU A 343 39.92 16.38 0.88
N LEU A 344 38.98 15.44 1.07
CA LEU A 344 37.55 15.74 1.03
C LEU A 344 37.13 16.68 2.17
N ARG A 345 37.69 16.53 3.37
CA ARG A 345 37.45 17.48 4.48
C ARG A 345 37.98 18.88 4.12
N LYS A 346 39.23 18.98 3.66
CA LYS A 346 39.83 20.26 3.22
C LYS A 346 38.99 20.91 2.11
N TYR A 347 38.48 20.11 1.16
CA TYR A 347 37.57 20.58 0.12
C TYR A 347 36.29 21.20 0.72
N LEU A 348 35.66 20.55 1.70
CA LEU A 348 34.47 21.10 2.37
C LEU A 348 34.78 22.37 3.16
N ASP A 349 35.93 22.42 3.84
CA ASP A 349 36.36 23.58 4.62
C ASP A 349 36.53 24.82 3.73
N LEU A 350 37.18 24.65 2.57
CA LEU A 350 37.31 25.72 1.56
C LEU A 350 35.96 26.10 0.93
N ARG A 351 35.04 25.14 0.77
CA ARG A 351 33.75 25.37 0.10
C ARG A 351 32.71 26.04 1.00
N TYR A 352 32.75 25.77 2.31
CA TYR A 352 31.86 26.37 3.31
C TYR A 352 32.55 27.46 4.16
N ALA A 353 33.72 27.94 3.72
CA ALA A 353 34.42 29.07 4.33
C ALA A 353 33.52 30.33 4.41
N PRO A 354 33.75 31.23 5.38
CA PRO A 354 32.95 32.45 5.55
C PRO A 354 32.96 33.35 4.30
N ARG A 355 31.85 34.07 4.06
CA ARG A 355 31.65 34.94 2.88
C ARG A 355 32.73 35.98 2.63
N SER A 356 33.45 36.41 3.66
CA SER A 356 34.57 37.37 3.57
C SER A 356 35.77 36.84 2.78
N GLU A 357 35.93 35.52 2.64
CA GLU A 357 37.13 34.87 2.07
C GLU A 357 36.85 34.17 0.71
N HIS A 358 35.61 34.26 0.20
CA HIS A 358 35.12 33.47 -0.94
C HIS A 358 35.96 33.56 -2.23
N THR A 359 36.54 34.72 -2.55
CA THR A 359 37.27 34.90 -3.83
C THR A 359 38.64 34.21 -3.81
N GLU A 360 39.33 34.26 -2.67
CA GLU A 360 40.64 33.61 -2.48
C GLU A 360 40.48 32.10 -2.31
N CYS A 361 39.52 31.68 -1.47
CA CYS A 361 39.18 30.27 -1.28
C CYS A 361 38.69 29.60 -2.57
N ARG A 362 37.99 30.31 -3.49
CA ARG A 362 37.57 29.72 -4.78
C ARG A 362 38.76 29.35 -5.68
N ARG A 363 39.79 30.19 -5.75
CA ARG A 363 41.00 29.89 -6.53
C ARG A 363 41.80 28.76 -5.91
N GLU A 364 41.93 28.74 -4.59
CA GLU A 364 42.56 27.64 -3.87
C GLU A 364 41.79 26.32 -4.07
N LEU A 365 40.46 26.37 -4.05
CA LEU A 365 39.59 25.21 -4.27
C LEU A 365 39.79 24.61 -5.67
N GLU A 366 39.78 25.44 -6.72
CA GLU A 366 40.01 24.99 -8.10
C GLU A 366 41.41 24.35 -8.23
N SER A 367 42.43 25.01 -7.67
CA SER A 367 43.80 24.48 -7.65
C SER A 367 43.93 23.15 -6.87
N LEU A 368 43.25 23.03 -5.72
CA LEU A 368 43.21 21.80 -4.93
C LEU A 368 42.58 20.65 -5.72
N ILE A 369 41.46 20.92 -6.39
CA ILE A 369 40.75 19.92 -7.19
C ILE A 369 41.64 19.42 -8.33
N GLU A 370 42.24 20.34 -9.08
CA GLU A 370 43.06 20.01 -10.25
C GLU A 370 44.35 19.25 -9.86
N SER A 371 44.99 19.64 -8.77
CA SER A 371 46.28 19.07 -8.34
C SER A 371 46.16 17.77 -7.56
N SER A 372 45.11 17.62 -6.74
CA SER A 372 45.06 16.58 -5.70
C SER A 372 44.04 15.47 -5.97
N PHE A 373 43.03 15.72 -6.80
CA PHE A 373 41.98 14.74 -7.12
C PHE A 373 42.09 14.18 -8.54
N PRO A 374 41.65 12.94 -8.80
CA PRO A 374 41.62 12.38 -10.15
C PRO A 374 40.70 13.17 -11.10
N PRO A 375 41.08 13.35 -12.38
CA PRO A 375 40.29 14.14 -13.36
C PRO A 375 38.82 13.74 -13.47
N LYS A 376 38.52 12.45 -13.31
CA LYS A 376 37.15 11.91 -13.37
C LYS A 376 36.22 12.43 -12.26
N THR A 377 36.76 13.04 -11.20
CA THR A 377 36.00 13.54 -10.05
C THR A 377 35.82 15.06 -10.05
N HIS A 378 36.62 15.78 -10.85
CA HIS A 378 36.67 17.25 -10.85
C HIS A 378 35.31 17.90 -11.05
N SER A 379 34.54 17.45 -12.05
CA SER A 379 33.21 17.99 -12.35
C SER A 379 32.23 17.84 -11.19
N ALA A 380 32.28 16.73 -10.47
CA ALA A 380 31.37 16.47 -9.35
C ALA A 380 31.73 17.29 -8.11
N LEU A 381 33.00 17.61 -7.92
CA LEU A 381 33.48 18.49 -6.85
C LEU A 381 33.20 19.97 -7.18
N LEU A 382 33.41 20.41 -8.41
CA LEU A 382 33.23 21.82 -8.80
C LEU A 382 31.75 22.24 -8.81
N TYR A 383 30.87 21.38 -9.33
CA TYR A 383 29.46 21.72 -9.61
C TYR A 383 28.46 21.19 -8.58
N LEU A 384 28.93 20.73 -7.40
CA LEU A 384 28.02 20.43 -6.29
C LEU A 384 27.25 21.72 -5.89
N PRO A 385 25.90 21.69 -5.80
CA PRO A 385 25.07 22.87 -5.53
C PRO A 385 25.09 23.25 -4.04
N THR A 386 26.27 23.59 -3.51
CA THR A 386 26.50 23.89 -2.10
C THR A 386 25.75 25.11 -1.58
N ASP A 387 25.36 26.04 -2.47
CA ASP A 387 24.56 27.21 -2.09
C ASP A 387 23.18 26.84 -1.50
N HIS A 388 22.74 25.60 -1.68
CA HIS A 388 21.44 25.09 -1.26
C HIS A 388 21.54 23.87 -0.33
N LEU A 389 22.77 23.45 0.02
CA LEU A 389 23.02 22.27 0.82
C LEU A 389 23.63 22.64 2.17
N PRO A 390 23.18 22.01 3.27
CA PRO A 390 23.86 22.13 4.55
C PRO A 390 25.22 21.40 4.51
N GLY A 391 26.24 21.99 5.13
CA GLY A 391 27.56 21.37 5.24
C GLY A 391 27.60 20.17 6.20
N ALA A 392 26.90 20.23 7.33
CA ALA A 392 26.99 19.23 8.40
C ALA A 392 26.71 17.77 7.96
N PRO A 393 25.72 17.48 7.10
CA PRO A 393 25.52 16.12 6.57
C PRO A 393 26.67 15.63 5.69
N LEU A 394 27.33 16.52 4.93
CA LEU A 394 28.47 16.16 4.09
C LEU A 394 29.68 15.73 4.94
N TYR A 395 29.96 16.46 6.04
CA TYR A 395 30.99 16.06 6.99
C TYR A 395 30.67 14.71 7.66
N ARG A 396 29.42 14.52 8.12
CA ARG A 396 28.98 13.23 8.69
C ARG A 396 29.09 12.06 7.70
N MET A 397 28.87 12.32 6.41
CA MET A 397 29.07 11.32 5.36
C MET A 397 30.56 10.93 5.24
N ILE A 398 31.47 11.90 5.30
CA ILE A 398 32.91 11.64 5.33
C ILE A 398 33.31 10.85 6.59
N ASP A 399 32.70 11.15 7.76
CA ASP A 399 32.89 10.33 8.99
C ASP A 399 32.39 8.89 8.81
N GLY A 400 31.46 8.65 7.87
CA GLY A 400 31.01 7.31 7.49
C GLY A 400 32.10 6.53 6.76
N PHE A 401 32.78 7.17 5.80
CA PHE A 401 33.88 6.58 5.04
C PHE A 401 35.08 6.18 5.89
N GLU A 402 35.30 6.83 7.03
CA GLU A 402 36.31 6.41 8.01
C GLU A 402 36.04 5.03 8.59
N THR A 403 34.77 4.61 8.64
CA THR A 403 34.39 3.24 9.04
C THR A 403 34.85 2.24 7.98
N ASP A 404 34.76 2.59 6.70
CA ASP A 404 35.23 1.73 5.60
C ASP A 404 36.75 1.50 5.67
N LEU A 405 37.53 2.51 6.08
CA LEU A 405 38.98 2.40 6.28
C LEU A 405 39.38 1.40 7.36
N LYS A 406 38.52 1.19 8.37
CA LYS A 406 38.79 0.24 9.47
C LYS A 406 38.76 -1.21 9.00
N PHE A 407 38.02 -1.53 7.92
CA PHE A 407 38.05 -2.86 7.31
C PHE A 407 39.40 -3.15 6.63
N SER A 408 39.98 -2.18 5.92
CA SER A 408 41.23 -2.34 5.17
C SER A 408 42.48 -2.47 6.05
N ALA A 409 42.49 -1.87 7.24
CA ALA A 409 43.62 -1.91 8.17
C ALA A 409 43.90 -3.31 8.78
N GLN A 410 43.01 -4.29 8.59
CA GLN A 410 43.13 -5.63 9.15
C GLN A 410 43.73 -6.66 8.17
N GLY A 411 44.02 -6.26 6.92
CA GLY A 411 44.61 -7.13 5.90
C GLY A 411 46.10 -7.45 6.09
N GLU A 412 46.81 -6.74 6.98
CA GLU A 412 48.23 -6.95 7.25
C GLU A 412 48.50 -7.36 8.71
N LYS A 413 48.88 -8.63 8.86
CA LYS A 413 49.61 -9.26 9.98
C LYS A 413 48.87 -9.52 11.32
N SER A 414 48.96 -10.80 11.69
CA SER A 414 48.89 -11.42 13.01
C SER A 414 47.53 -11.69 13.67
N ALA A 415 47.19 -12.98 13.66
CA ALA A 415 46.16 -13.67 14.45
C ALA A 415 46.39 -13.65 15.99
N LYS A 416 46.96 -12.59 16.56
CA LYS A 416 47.24 -12.48 18.00
C LYS A 416 46.69 -11.24 18.70
N LEU A 417 45.92 -10.39 18.02
CA LEU A 417 45.10 -9.36 18.66
C LEU A 417 43.64 -9.55 18.28
N ALA A 418 42.85 -10.17 19.15
CA ALA A 418 41.41 -10.03 19.13
C ALA A 418 41.06 -8.59 19.54
N ALA A 419 40.79 -7.69 18.59
CA ALA A 419 40.21 -6.39 18.89
C ALA A 419 39.44 -5.80 17.68
N GLN A 420 38.13 -6.07 17.71
CA GLN A 420 36.99 -5.39 17.05
C GLN A 420 37.01 -5.17 15.53
N TRP A 421 36.19 -5.97 14.84
CA TRP A 421 35.60 -5.58 13.55
C TRP A 421 34.77 -4.31 13.74
N PRO A 422 34.71 -3.39 12.76
CA PRO A 422 34.15 -2.06 12.94
C PRO A 422 32.62 -2.04 13.15
N ILE A 423 31.92 -3.13 12.85
CA ILE A 423 30.49 -3.32 13.14
C ILE A 423 30.34 -4.46 14.14
N ALA A 424 30.39 -4.13 15.44
CA ALA A 424 30.29 -5.11 16.50
C ALA A 424 28.84 -5.53 16.74
N ASP A 425 27.95 -4.56 16.82
CA ASP A 425 26.53 -4.72 17.15
C ASP A 425 25.61 -3.99 16.16
N GLU A 426 24.32 -3.95 16.49
CA GLU A 426 23.30 -3.29 15.66
C GLU A 426 23.43 -1.75 15.70
N ALA A 427 23.90 -1.17 16.80
CA ALA A 427 24.04 0.28 16.94
C ALA A 427 25.17 0.82 16.05
N ASP A 428 26.25 0.06 15.90
CA ASP A 428 27.32 0.36 14.94
C ASP A 428 26.80 0.34 13.50
N LEU A 429 25.99 -0.66 13.15
CA LEU A 429 25.37 -0.78 11.83
C LEU A 429 24.41 0.39 11.55
N GLU A 430 23.60 0.77 12.53
CA GLU A 430 22.71 1.94 12.45
C GLU A 430 23.52 3.24 12.28
N THR A 431 24.59 3.42 13.04
CA THR A 431 25.48 4.59 12.93
C THR A 431 26.12 4.68 11.54
N TYR A 432 26.63 3.56 11.02
CA TYR A 432 27.18 3.49 9.67
C TYR A 432 26.13 3.87 8.62
N ALA A 433 24.95 3.23 8.64
CA ALA A 433 23.89 3.47 7.67
C ALA A 433 23.35 4.91 7.73
N SER A 434 23.24 5.49 8.93
CA SER A 434 22.85 6.89 9.13
C SER A 434 23.85 7.87 8.51
N ARG A 435 25.16 7.59 8.64
CA ARG A 435 26.23 8.43 8.07
C ARG A 435 26.32 8.34 6.55
N VAL A 436 26.26 7.14 5.96
CA VAL A 436 26.50 6.97 4.51
C VAL A 436 25.25 7.14 3.64
N ALA A 437 24.05 6.95 4.19
CA ALA A 437 22.80 7.04 3.43
C ALA A 437 21.76 7.96 4.08
N GLY A 438 21.68 7.99 5.42
CA GLY A 438 20.77 8.90 6.12
C GLY A 438 21.10 10.38 5.86
N THR A 439 22.38 10.74 5.80
CA THR A 439 22.85 12.08 5.41
C THR A 439 22.48 12.45 3.97
N VAL A 440 22.54 11.48 3.05
CA VAL A 440 22.17 11.69 1.64
C VAL A 440 20.68 11.99 1.52
N ALA A 441 19.84 11.32 2.31
CA ALA A 441 18.41 11.61 2.36
C ALA A 441 18.13 13.04 2.87
N GLU A 442 18.87 13.49 3.89
CA GLU A 442 18.79 14.87 4.40
C GLU A 442 19.19 15.92 3.34
N LEU A 443 20.25 15.66 2.57
CA LEU A 443 20.68 16.52 1.46
C LEU A 443 19.63 16.56 0.32
N CYS A 444 19.01 15.42 0.00
CA CYS A 444 17.91 15.36 -0.96
C CYS A 444 16.69 16.18 -0.51
N ILE A 445 16.29 16.08 0.77
CA ILE A 445 15.19 16.86 1.35
C ILE A 445 15.50 18.36 1.28
N SER A 446 16.75 18.74 1.58
CA SER A 446 17.21 20.13 1.49
C SER A 446 17.01 20.71 0.08
N LEU A 447 17.42 19.97 -0.97
CA LEU A 447 17.21 20.39 -2.35
C LEU A 447 15.73 20.47 -2.75
N ILE A 448 14.93 19.49 -2.33
CA ILE A 448 13.48 19.48 -2.61
C ILE A 448 12.81 20.72 -2.03
N LEU A 449 13.09 21.04 -0.76
CA LEU A 449 12.48 22.17 -0.07
C LEU A 449 12.99 23.51 -0.63
N HIS A 450 14.27 23.58 -1.03
CA HIS A 450 14.81 24.75 -1.70
C HIS A 450 14.10 25.06 -3.03
N HIS A 451 13.99 24.06 -3.91
CA HIS A 451 13.45 24.26 -5.27
C HIS A 451 11.94 24.49 -5.33
N THR A 452 11.21 24.09 -4.29
CA THR A 452 9.75 24.24 -4.22
C THR A 452 9.30 25.51 -3.50
N ALA A 453 10.25 26.30 -2.97
CA ALA A 453 10.01 27.51 -2.17
C ALA A 453 9.02 27.30 -0.99
N HIS A 454 8.85 26.05 -0.55
CA HIS A 454 7.91 25.70 0.49
C HIS A 454 8.49 26.09 1.85
N LYS A 455 7.86 27.02 2.56
CA LYS A 455 8.25 27.33 3.94
C LYS A 455 7.84 26.17 4.83
N VAL A 456 8.81 25.63 5.57
CA VAL A 456 8.62 24.50 6.48
C VAL A 456 8.89 24.99 7.90
N THR A 457 8.04 24.63 8.86
CA THR A 457 8.27 24.95 10.27
C THR A 457 9.49 24.17 10.79
N PRO A 458 10.24 24.70 11.78
CA PRO A 458 11.40 23.99 12.33
C PRO A 458 11.09 22.56 12.80
N GLU A 459 9.89 22.33 13.34
CA GLU A 459 9.44 21.02 13.79
C GLU A 459 9.19 20.06 12.62
N LEU A 460 8.54 20.54 11.55
CA LEU A 460 8.31 19.74 10.36
C LEU A 460 9.64 19.42 9.65
N TRP A 461 10.57 20.37 9.63
CA TRP A 461 11.93 20.13 9.12
C TRP A 461 12.61 19.00 9.91
N LYS A 462 12.62 19.09 11.24
CA LYS A 462 13.21 18.06 12.11
C LYS A 462 12.57 16.69 11.88
N HIS A 463 11.24 16.64 11.74
CA HIS A 463 10.53 15.42 11.43
C HIS A 463 10.90 14.85 10.06
N LEU A 464 10.87 15.66 9.00
CA LEU A 464 11.24 15.25 7.63
C LEU A 464 12.67 14.72 7.58
N VAL A 465 13.63 15.40 8.22
CA VAL A 465 15.03 14.97 8.28
C VAL A 465 15.17 13.66 9.06
N SER A 466 14.50 13.51 10.21
CA SER A 466 14.52 12.27 11.00
C SER A 466 13.95 11.09 10.22
N SER A 467 12.79 11.28 9.59
CA SER A 467 12.14 10.25 8.75
C SER A 467 12.94 9.95 7.48
N GLY A 468 13.55 10.97 6.89
CA GLY A 468 14.48 10.84 5.76
C GLY A 468 15.72 10.02 6.14
N ASN A 469 16.30 10.28 7.31
CA ASN A 469 17.45 9.52 7.82
C ASN A 469 17.09 8.03 7.99
N CYS A 470 15.97 7.76 8.66
CA CYS A 470 15.39 6.42 8.79
C CYS A 470 15.18 5.73 7.43
N MET A 471 14.62 6.44 6.45
CA MET A 471 14.43 5.93 5.09
C MET A 471 15.77 5.63 4.40
N GLY A 472 16.76 6.53 4.52
CA GLY A 472 18.11 6.34 4.00
C GLY A 472 18.78 5.09 4.56
N MET A 473 18.64 4.86 5.87
CA MET A 473 19.13 3.64 6.52
C MET A 473 18.44 2.38 5.99
N ALA A 474 17.10 2.41 5.81
CA ALA A 474 16.36 1.28 5.23
C ALA A 474 16.88 0.92 3.83
N LEU A 475 17.14 1.92 2.98
CA LEU A 475 17.73 1.72 1.65
C LEU A 475 19.15 1.14 1.74
N GLN A 476 19.94 1.57 2.73
CA GLN A 476 21.29 1.05 2.94
C GLN A 476 21.30 -0.39 3.46
N TYR A 477 20.30 -0.79 4.25
CA TYR A 477 20.15 -2.18 4.66
C TYR A 477 19.78 -3.08 3.47
N VAL A 478 18.95 -2.59 2.55
CA VAL A 478 18.70 -3.29 1.28
C VAL A 478 19.98 -3.37 0.44
N ASN A 479 20.82 -2.33 0.42
CA ASN A 479 22.13 -2.38 -0.25
C ASN A 479 23.03 -3.46 0.32
N ILE A 480 23.24 -3.47 1.63
CA ILE A 480 24.09 -4.46 2.30
C ILE A 480 23.54 -5.87 2.06
N ALA A 481 22.23 -6.06 2.18
CA ALA A 481 21.58 -7.35 1.90
C ALA A 481 21.74 -7.81 0.44
N ARG A 482 21.76 -6.87 -0.51
CA ARG A 482 21.95 -7.14 -1.95
C ARG A 482 23.39 -7.51 -2.27
N ASP A 483 24.35 -6.84 -1.64
CA ASP A 483 25.74 -6.82 -2.07
C ASP A 483 26.68 -7.66 -1.18
N ILE A 484 26.17 -8.47 -0.24
CA ILE A 484 26.97 -9.36 0.65
C ILE A 484 28.14 -10.05 -0.07
N ALA A 485 27.90 -10.69 -1.22
CA ALA A 485 28.93 -11.42 -1.96
C ALA A 485 29.91 -10.49 -2.74
N VAL A 486 29.49 -9.27 -3.07
CA VAL A 486 30.36 -8.25 -3.67
C VAL A 486 31.26 -7.65 -2.59
N ASP A 487 30.67 -7.29 -1.46
CA ASP A 487 31.37 -6.70 -0.31
C ASP A 487 32.39 -7.68 0.28
N ALA A 488 32.04 -8.96 0.38
CA ALA A 488 32.95 -10.01 0.80
C ALA A 488 34.21 -10.11 -0.08
N ARG A 489 34.07 -9.93 -1.41
CA ARG A 489 35.22 -9.92 -2.33
C ARG A 489 36.12 -8.68 -2.16
N MET A 490 35.58 -7.62 -1.58
CA MET A 490 36.34 -6.41 -1.21
C MET A 490 36.89 -6.48 0.23
N GLY A 491 36.75 -7.63 0.91
CA GLY A 491 37.19 -7.80 2.29
C GLY A 491 36.29 -7.10 3.33
N ARG A 492 35.06 -6.70 2.95
CA ARG A 492 34.15 -5.95 3.82
C ARG A 492 33.01 -6.83 4.32
N VAL A 493 32.69 -6.68 5.61
CA VAL A 493 31.60 -7.42 6.29
C VAL A 493 30.79 -6.45 7.14
N TYR A 494 29.64 -6.01 6.63
CA TYR A 494 28.76 -5.08 7.35
C TYR A 494 27.75 -5.76 8.28
N LEU A 495 27.63 -7.09 8.25
CA LEU A 495 26.76 -7.81 9.19
C LEU A 495 27.38 -7.74 10.60
N PRO A 496 26.59 -7.40 11.65
CA PRO A 496 27.11 -7.28 13.00
C PRO A 496 27.82 -8.55 13.49
N THR A 497 28.96 -8.36 14.15
CA THR A 497 29.75 -9.45 14.75
C THR A 497 28.91 -10.30 15.70
N GLU A 498 28.03 -9.68 16.48
CA GLU A 498 27.10 -10.35 17.38
C GLU A 498 26.18 -11.33 16.63
N TRP A 499 25.64 -10.93 15.47
CA TRP A 499 24.75 -11.77 14.65
C TRP A 499 25.50 -12.97 14.06
N LEU A 500 26.74 -12.76 13.64
CA LEU A 500 27.62 -13.83 13.15
C LEU A 500 27.89 -14.84 14.26
N LYS A 501 28.28 -14.38 15.45
CA LYS A 501 28.51 -15.25 16.63
C LYS A 501 27.26 -16.05 17.01
N ALA A 502 26.10 -15.41 17.08
CA ALA A 502 24.83 -16.06 17.38
C ALA A 502 24.48 -17.16 16.35
N SER A 503 24.89 -16.97 15.09
CA SER A 503 24.68 -17.93 14.00
C SER A 503 25.83 -18.93 13.83
N ARG A 504 26.81 -18.95 14.76
CA ARG A 504 28.03 -19.76 14.69
C ARG A 504 28.80 -19.56 13.38
N LEU A 505 28.89 -18.31 12.93
CA LEU A 505 29.65 -17.86 11.77
C LEU A 505 30.80 -16.96 12.23
N THR A 506 31.91 -17.03 11.51
CA THR A 506 33.02 -16.08 11.61
C THR A 506 33.02 -15.13 10.40
N HIS A 507 33.74 -14.01 10.51
CA HIS A 507 33.93 -13.12 9.36
C HIS A 507 34.62 -13.83 8.19
N GLY A 508 35.56 -14.74 8.47
CA GLY A 508 36.23 -15.57 7.45
C GLY A 508 35.27 -16.51 6.69
N ASP A 509 34.23 -17.02 7.38
CA ASP A 509 33.18 -17.81 6.74
C ASP A 509 32.36 -16.97 5.75
N LEU A 510 32.06 -15.71 6.11
CA LEU A 510 31.33 -14.80 5.24
C LEU A 510 32.16 -14.40 4.00
N LEU A 511 33.46 -14.18 4.19
CA LEU A 511 34.39 -13.84 3.11
C LEU A 511 34.57 -14.99 2.10
N SER A 512 34.62 -16.23 2.59
CA SER A 512 34.86 -17.41 1.76
C SER A 512 33.58 -18.02 1.18
N ARG A 513 32.46 -17.99 1.92
CA ARG A 513 31.19 -18.64 1.55
C ARG A 513 29.99 -17.71 1.77
N PRO A 514 29.88 -16.60 1.02
CA PRO A 514 28.79 -15.62 1.19
C PRO A 514 27.40 -16.19 0.84
N GLY A 515 27.31 -17.37 0.22
CA GLY A 515 26.07 -18.07 -0.11
C GLY A 515 25.60 -19.11 0.91
N ASP A 516 26.27 -19.26 2.06
CA ASP A 516 25.86 -20.20 3.12
C ASP A 516 24.42 -19.91 3.59
N ALA A 517 23.62 -20.96 3.83
CA ALA A 517 22.23 -20.84 4.25
C ALA A 517 22.05 -19.97 5.51
N ARG A 518 23.02 -19.99 6.43
CA ARG A 518 23.02 -19.15 7.64
C ARG A 518 23.21 -17.67 7.31
N VAL A 519 24.00 -17.37 6.29
CA VAL A 519 24.18 -16.00 5.77
C VAL A 519 22.91 -15.52 5.09
N LEU A 520 22.22 -16.39 4.35
CA LEU A 520 20.91 -16.09 3.77
C LEU A 520 19.85 -15.81 4.85
N HIS A 521 19.92 -16.48 6.00
CA HIS A 521 19.08 -16.18 7.16
C HIS A 521 19.37 -14.78 7.74
N LEU A 522 20.64 -14.42 7.92
CA LEU A 522 21.02 -13.07 8.36
C LEU A 522 20.63 -11.98 7.35
N ARG A 523 20.73 -12.27 6.05
CA ARG A 523 20.21 -11.41 4.98
C ARG A 523 18.70 -11.18 5.13
N ALA A 524 17.94 -12.23 5.43
CA ALA A 524 16.50 -12.11 5.67
C ALA A 524 16.17 -11.29 6.93
N LYS A 525 16.97 -11.44 8.01
CA LYS A 525 16.88 -10.61 9.22
C LYS A 525 17.10 -9.13 8.88
N LEU A 526 18.13 -8.81 8.10
CA LEU A 526 18.44 -7.45 7.66
C LEU A 526 17.32 -6.84 6.80
N LEU A 527 16.79 -7.61 5.83
CA LEU A 527 15.65 -7.19 5.00
C LEU A 527 14.37 -6.96 5.83
N LYS A 528 14.14 -7.75 6.89
CA LYS A 528 13.01 -7.56 7.81
C LYS A 528 13.13 -6.22 8.54
N ARG A 529 14.32 -5.87 9.05
CA ARG A 529 14.57 -4.56 9.68
C ARG A 529 14.37 -3.41 8.70
N ALA A 530 14.94 -3.52 7.50
CA ALA A 530 14.75 -2.53 6.44
C ALA A 530 13.26 -2.27 6.15
N ASN A 531 12.44 -3.32 6.12
CA ASN A 531 11.01 -3.19 5.90
C ASN A 531 10.28 -2.50 7.08
N CYS A 532 10.67 -2.80 8.33
CA CYS A 532 10.07 -2.13 9.49
C CYS A 532 10.35 -0.62 9.46
N MET A 533 11.62 -0.23 9.24
CA MET A 533 12.02 1.17 9.11
C MET A 533 11.31 1.88 7.95
N TYR A 534 11.16 1.20 6.81
CA TYR A 534 10.41 1.73 5.68
C TYR A 534 8.92 1.95 6.04
N GLU A 535 8.25 1.00 6.69
CA GLU A 535 6.84 1.13 7.08
C GLU A 535 6.62 2.29 8.06
N ASP A 536 7.54 2.47 9.01
CA ASP A 536 7.48 3.55 10.00
C ASP A 536 7.64 4.94 9.37
N CYS A 537 8.48 5.04 8.33
CA CYS A 537 8.93 6.34 7.80
C CYS A 537 8.32 6.71 6.44
N ARG A 538 7.65 5.78 5.72
CA ARG A 538 7.11 6.06 4.36
C ARG A 538 6.08 7.19 4.31
N PHE A 539 5.31 7.37 5.38
CA PHE A 539 4.26 8.39 5.42
C PHE A 539 4.81 9.83 5.45
N ALA A 540 6.07 10.00 5.85
CA ALA A 540 6.73 11.31 5.78
C ALA A 540 6.89 11.81 4.34
N ILE A 541 6.86 10.92 3.33
CA ILE A 541 6.89 11.32 1.92
C ILE A 541 5.66 12.17 1.58
N GLU A 542 4.51 11.90 2.20
CA GLU A 542 3.28 12.67 1.96
C GLU A 542 3.31 14.07 2.60
N GLN A 543 4.30 14.34 3.45
CA GLN A 543 4.53 15.67 4.04
C GLN A 543 5.52 16.51 3.21
N LEU A 544 6.15 15.92 2.17
CA LEU A 544 6.95 16.68 1.21
C LEU A 544 6.06 17.56 0.31
N PRO A 545 6.63 18.55 -0.40
CA PRO A 545 5.91 19.31 -1.41
C PRO A 545 5.30 18.40 -2.48
N GLU A 546 4.06 18.68 -2.89
CA GLU A 546 3.23 17.84 -3.78
C GLU A 546 3.97 17.41 -5.05
N GLU A 547 4.70 18.34 -5.68
CA GLU A 547 5.46 18.14 -6.91
C GLU A 547 6.57 17.08 -6.80
N SER A 548 7.04 16.80 -5.58
CA SER A 548 8.16 15.90 -5.30
C SER A 548 7.75 14.54 -4.72
N ARG A 549 6.54 14.43 -4.13
CA ARG A 549 6.05 13.21 -3.45
C ARG A 549 6.09 12.01 -4.38
N ALA A 550 5.48 12.20 -5.55
CA ALA A 550 5.36 11.21 -6.60
C ALA A 550 6.73 10.63 -7.00
N ALA A 551 7.68 11.50 -7.35
CA ALA A 551 9.03 11.09 -7.73
C ALA A 551 9.79 10.42 -6.57
N MET A 552 9.61 10.91 -5.34
CA MET A 552 10.20 10.32 -4.15
C MET A 552 9.66 8.92 -3.85
N ARG A 553 8.34 8.70 -3.97
CA ARG A 553 7.73 7.37 -3.86
C ARG A 553 8.32 6.41 -4.88
N VAL A 554 8.46 6.84 -6.14
CA VAL A 554 9.08 5.99 -7.17
C VAL A 554 10.52 5.64 -6.81
N ALA A 555 11.31 6.59 -6.31
CA ALA A 555 12.69 6.34 -5.91
C ALA A 555 12.80 5.30 -4.78
N VAL A 556 12.01 5.47 -3.72
CA VAL A 556 11.99 4.57 -2.56
C VAL A 556 11.42 3.20 -2.93
N GLU A 557 10.26 3.13 -3.57
CA GLU A 557 9.62 1.86 -3.94
C GLU A 557 10.45 1.05 -4.92
N SER A 558 11.06 1.71 -5.91
CA SER A 558 11.93 1.01 -6.87
C SER A 558 13.12 0.33 -6.19
N TYR A 559 13.55 0.85 -5.04
CA TYR A 559 14.65 0.30 -4.28
C TYR A 559 14.20 -0.78 -3.29
N MET A 560 13.13 -0.52 -2.54
CA MET A 560 12.53 -1.51 -1.63
C MET A 560 12.07 -2.77 -2.37
N GLU A 561 11.62 -2.62 -3.62
CA GLU A 561 11.28 -3.75 -4.47
C GLU A 561 12.48 -4.68 -4.76
N ILE A 562 13.73 -4.15 -4.76
CA ILE A 562 14.93 -5.00 -4.83
C ILE A 562 14.99 -5.91 -3.60
N GLY A 563 14.73 -5.37 -2.41
CA GLY A 563 14.66 -6.15 -1.17
C GLY A 563 13.57 -7.23 -1.21
N ARG A 564 12.38 -6.89 -1.72
CA ARG A 564 11.28 -7.86 -1.91
C ARG A 564 11.67 -8.95 -2.92
N ALA A 565 12.33 -8.59 -4.02
CA ALA A 565 12.82 -9.52 -5.03
C ALA A 565 13.92 -10.46 -4.50
N LEU A 566 14.84 -9.96 -3.66
CA LEU A 566 15.86 -10.77 -2.99
C LEU A 566 15.24 -11.85 -2.09
N LYS A 567 14.10 -11.55 -1.46
CA LYS A 567 13.36 -12.51 -0.63
C LYS A 567 12.62 -13.56 -1.47
N SER A 568 12.05 -13.15 -2.61
CA SER A 568 11.28 -14.06 -3.48
C SER A 568 12.12 -14.84 -4.50
N GLY A 569 13.39 -14.47 -4.68
CA GLY A 569 14.28 -15.04 -5.70
C GLY A 569 14.00 -14.55 -7.13
N ASP A 570 13.11 -13.57 -7.33
CA ASP A 570 12.71 -13.07 -8.66
C ASP A 570 13.50 -11.81 -9.06
N TYR A 571 14.78 -11.98 -9.39
CA TYR A 571 15.67 -10.90 -9.82
C TYR A 571 16.66 -11.35 -10.91
N GLU A 572 17.19 -10.39 -11.67
CA GLU A 572 18.27 -10.63 -12.64
C GLU A 572 19.63 -10.32 -12.01
N LEU A 573 20.65 -11.16 -12.22
CA LEU A 573 22.02 -10.84 -11.86
C LEU A 573 22.69 -10.04 -12.98
N LYS A 574 23.18 -8.84 -12.67
CA LYS A 574 23.98 -8.01 -13.59
C LYS A 574 25.23 -7.50 -12.89
N ALA A 575 26.40 -7.81 -13.46
CA ALA A 575 27.70 -7.57 -12.82
C ALA A 575 27.78 -8.11 -11.38
N GLY A 576 27.13 -9.25 -11.11
CA GLY A 576 27.09 -9.88 -9.78
C GLY A 576 26.14 -9.24 -8.76
N ARG A 577 25.33 -8.24 -9.16
CA ARG A 577 24.34 -7.57 -8.30
C ARG A 577 22.92 -7.89 -8.73
N ALA A 578 22.00 -8.04 -7.77
CA ALA A 578 20.59 -8.24 -8.07
C ALA A 578 19.95 -6.95 -8.64
N SER A 579 19.23 -7.08 -9.75
CA SER A 579 18.56 -5.98 -10.45
C SER A 579 17.14 -6.38 -10.84
N LEU A 580 16.23 -5.41 -10.84
CA LEU A 580 14.86 -5.62 -11.28
C LEU A 580 14.71 -5.57 -12.81
N PRO A 581 13.88 -6.43 -13.41
CA PRO A 581 13.50 -6.33 -14.81
C PRO A 581 12.83 -4.98 -15.15
N ALA A 582 12.95 -4.51 -16.39
CA ALA A 582 12.39 -3.21 -16.81
C ALA A 582 10.86 -3.14 -16.62
N ARG A 583 10.14 -4.22 -16.94
CA ARG A 583 8.68 -4.33 -16.74
C ARG A 583 8.26 -4.14 -15.29
N ARG A 584 9.02 -4.69 -14.33
CA ARG A 584 8.72 -4.64 -12.90
C ARG A 584 8.98 -3.23 -12.37
N ARG A 585 10.07 -2.58 -12.80
CA ARG A 585 10.35 -1.17 -12.50
C ARG A 585 9.23 -0.24 -12.98
N PHE A 586 8.75 -0.44 -14.21
CA PHE A 586 7.62 0.32 -14.75
C PHE A 586 6.35 0.14 -13.92
N LEU A 587 5.99 -1.11 -13.59
CA LEU A 587 4.80 -1.41 -12.79
C LEU A 587 4.87 -0.80 -11.37
N VAL A 588 6.04 -0.84 -10.74
CA VAL A 588 6.27 -0.22 -9.43
C VAL A 588 6.10 1.28 -9.51
N ALA A 589 6.73 1.94 -10.49
CA ALA A 589 6.55 3.37 -10.70
C ALA A 589 5.09 3.72 -10.98
N TRP A 590 4.42 2.95 -11.85
CA TRP A 590 3.01 3.14 -12.15
C TRP A 590 2.14 3.12 -10.89
N LYS A 591 2.31 2.09 -10.05
CA LYS A 591 1.57 1.95 -8.78
C LYS A 591 1.90 3.08 -7.80
N ALA A 592 3.17 3.41 -7.66
CA ALA A 592 3.62 4.50 -6.78
C ALA A 592 3.03 5.86 -7.21
N MET A 593 2.95 6.12 -8.52
CA MET A 593 2.34 7.35 -9.05
C MET A 593 0.81 7.34 -8.92
N TYR A 594 0.16 6.19 -9.14
CA TYR A 594 -1.31 6.05 -9.09
C TYR A 594 -1.88 5.97 -7.67
N SER A 595 -1.05 5.81 -6.63
CA SER A 595 -1.45 5.88 -5.22
C SER A 595 -1.87 7.30 -4.77
N HIS A 596 -2.56 8.02 -5.66
CA HIS A 596 -3.10 9.35 -5.51
C HIS A 596 -4.57 9.22 -5.09
N ASN A 597 -4.78 8.97 -3.80
CA ASN A 597 -6.01 9.31 -3.10
C ASN A 597 -5.76 9.26 -1.58
N SER A 598 -5.04 10.27 -1.11
CA SER A 598 -5.07 10.72 0.28
C SER A 598 -4.68 12.20 0.27
N SER A 599 -5.44 13.01 -0.50
CA SER A 599 -5.39 14.47 -0.44
C SER A 599 -6.18 14.98 0.77
N GLN A 600 -5.73 14.59 1.95
CA GLN A 600 -5.90 15.33 3.20
C GLN A 600 -4.53 15.29 3.88
N TYR A 601 -4.24 16.16 4.83
CA TYR A 601 -2.94 16.27 5.52
C TYR A 601 -1.89 17.11 4.77
N SER A 602 -2.19 18.41 4.66
CA SER A 602 -1.19 19.48 4.64
C SER A 602 -1.57 20.49 5.71
N THR A 603 -0.57 21.10 6.35
CA THR A 603 -0.56 21.94 7.56
C THR A 603 -0.50 21.15 8.87
N MET A 604 0.18 21.71 9.87
CA MET A 604 0.16 21.30 11.29
C MET A 604 -1.27 21.41 11.84
N ALA A 605 -2.14 20.58 11.29
CA ALA A 605 -3.52 20.47 11.67
C ALA A 605 -3.56 19.72 13.00
N LYS A 606 -4.39 20.24 13.90
CA LYS A 606 -4.88 19.57 15.10
C LYS A 606 -5.03 18.07 14.81
N ARG A 607 -4.49 17.20 15.69
CA ARG A 607 -4.63 15.75 15.55
C ARG A 607 -6.09 15.44 15.21
N PRO A 608 -6.37 14.65 14.15
CA PRO A 608 -7.74 14.33 13.80
C PRO A 608 -8.40 13.69 15.02
N SER A 609 -9.59 14.15 15.35
CA SER A 609 -10.29 13.81 16.58
C SER A 609 -11.31 12.72 16.32
N ALA A 610 -11.39 11.74 17.21
CA ALA A 610 -12.36 10.66 17.14
C ALA A 610 -13.13 10.51 18.45
N ILE A 611 -14.45 10.34 18.35
CA ILE A 611 -15.28 9.95 19.47
C ILE A 611 -15.76 8.52 19.26
N VAL A 612 -15.53 7.66 20.25
CA VAL A 612 -16.04 6.29 20.27
C VAL A 612 -17.20 6.21 21.26
N VAL A 613 -18.37 5.80 20.78
CA VAL A 613 -19.58 5.65 21.60
C VAL A 613 -19.69 4.21 22.09
N GLY A 614 -19.46 4.00 23.38
CA GLY A 614 -19.48 2.72 24.08
C GLY A 614 -18.08 2.14 24.32
N ALA A 615 -17.79 1.78 25.57
CA ALA A 615 -16.54 1.16 26.03
C ALA A 615 -16.62 -0.37 26.14
N GLY A 616 -17.40 -1.02 25.26
CA GLY A 616 -17.31 -2.48 25.06
C GLY A 616 -16.02 -2.88 24.33
N ILE A 617 -15.74 -4.17 24.21
CA ILE A 617 -14.50 -4.71 23.61
C ILE A 617 -14.17 -4.10 22.23
N GLY A 618 -15.16 -4.00 21.33
CA GLY A 618 -14.99 -3.40 20.01
C GLY A 618 -14.66 -1.90 20.07
N GLY A 619 -15.25 -1.18 21.02
CA GLY A 619 -15.03 0.24 21.25
C GLY A 619 -13.63 0.52 21.81
N VAL A 620 -13.23 -0.19 22.87
CA VAL A 620 -11.89 0.01 23.48
C VAL A 620 -10.77 -0.40 22.53
N ALA A 621 -10.93 -1.51 21.79
CA ALA A 621 -9.95 -1.93 20.78
C ALA A 621 -9.84 -0.92 19.63
N SER A 622 -10.97 -0.39 19.16
CA SER A 622 -10.98 0.64 18.11
C SER A 622 -10.36 1.95 18.60
N ALA A 623 -10.66 2.36 19.84
CA ALA A 623 -10.12 3.57 20.44
C ALA A 623 -8.60 3.52 20.58
N ALA A 624 -8.06 2.42 21.11
CA ALA A 624 -6.61 2.23 21.24
C ALA A 624 -5.92 2.22 19.87
N ARG A 625 -6.50 1.55 18.86
CA ARG A 625 -5.96 1.53 17.48
C ARG A 625 -5.99 2.92 16.83
N LEU A 626 -7.06 3.69 17.03
CA LEU A 626 -7.16 5.07 16.52
C LEU A 626 -6.13 6.00 17.19
N ALA A 627 -5.94 5.87 18.50
CA ALA A 627 -4.91 6.64 19.21
C ALA A 627 -3.50 6.27 18.73
N ARG A 628 -3.23 4.97 18.51
CA ARG A 628 -1.97 4.50 17.91
C ARG A 628 -1.76 5.06 16.49
N ALA A 629 -2.83 5.26 15.74
CA ALA A 629 -2.82 5.89 14.42
C ALA A 629 -2.72 7.44 14.46
N GLY A 630 -2.62 8.05 15.65
CA GLY A 630 -2.39 9.48 15.83
C GLY A 630 -3.65 10.34 16.05
N PHE A 631 -4.81 9.74 16.26
CA PHE A 631 -6.05 10.47 16.58
C PHE A 631 -6.07 10.96 18.04
N ASP A 632 -6.71 12.11 18.30
CA ASP A 632 -7.15 12.49 19.67
C ASP A 632 -8.49 11.80 19.96
N VAL A 633 -8.48 10.79 20.82
CA VAL A 633 -9.62 9.88 20.99
C VAL A 633 -10.30 10.06 22.34
N THR A 634 -11.62 10.22 22.32
CA THR A 634 -12.46 10.18 23.52
C THR A 634 -13.48 9.06 23.41
N VAL A 635 -13.53 8.17 24.39
CA VAL A 635 -14.55 7.12 24.53
C VAL A 635 -15.63 7.64 25.48
N CYS A 636 -16.90 7.60 25.07
CA CYS A 636 -18.04 7.94 25.91
C CYS A 636 -18.82 6.66 26.25
N GLU A 637 -18.93 6.33 27.53
CA GLU A 637 -19.63 5.15 28.04
C GLU A 637 -20.76 5.59 28.97
N LYS A 638 -21.94 5.00 28.81
CA LYS A 638 -23.12 5.34 29.60
C LYS A 638 -23.04 4.80 31.03
N ASN A 639 -22.38 3.66 31.22
CA ASN A 639 -22.19 3.04 32.53
C ASN A 639 -21.01 3.70 33.26
N ASP A 640 -20.90 3.43 34.55
CA ASP A 640 -19.77 3.79 35.42
C ASP A 640 -18.59 2.79 35.33
N PHE A 641 -18.71 1.77 34.47
CA PHE A 641 -17.67 0.77 34.20
C PHE A 641 -17.49 0.50 32.69
N THR A 642 -16.34 -0.06 32.31
CA THR A 642 -16.01 -0.48 30.94
C THR A 642 -16.34 -1.96 30.69
N GLY A 643 -16.39 -2.38 29.43
CA GLY A 643 -16.53 -3.79 29.03
C GLY A 643 -17.92 -4.18 28.50
N GLY A 644 -18.95 -3.41 28.83
CA GLY A 644 -20.30 -3.66 28.32
C GLY A 644 -20.79 -5.05 28.71
N ARG A 645 -20.99 -5.93 27.72
CA ARG A 645 -21.37 -7.33 27.96
C ARG A 645 -20.26 -8.16 28.62
N CYS A 646 -18.99 -7.76 28.47
CA CYS A 646 -17.86 -8.38 29.14
C CYS A 646 -17.64 -7.73 30.52
N SER A 647 -18.64 -7.83 31.40
CA SER A 647 -18.64 -7.26 32.75
C SER A 647 -18.71 -8.36 33.80
N LEU A 648 -18.38 -7.99 35.04
CA LEU A 648 -18.33 -8.89 36.19
C LEU A 648 -19.37 -8.47 37.23
N ILE A 649 -19.97 -9.47 37.88
CA ILE A 649 -20.76 -9.30 39.09
C ILE A 649 -19.92 -9.80 40.26
N HIS A 650 -19.81 -8.98 41.30
CA HIS A 650 -19.17 -9.37 42.56
C HIS A 650 -20.22 -9.41 43.67
N HIS A 651 -20.21 -10.48 44.47
CA HIS A 651 -21.13 -10.66 45.59
C HIS A 651 -20.45 -11.49 46.69
N GLU A 652 -20.26 -10.93 47.89
CA GLU A 652 -19.75 -11.66 49.08
C GLU A 652 -18.50 -12.54 48.84
N GLY A 653 -17.55 -12.06 48.02
CA GLY A 653 -16.32 -12.80 47.68
C GLY A 653 -16.44 -13.71 46.46
N TYR A 654 -17.64 -13.86 45.88
CA TYR A 654 -17.89 -14.55 44.61
C TYR A 654 -17.80 -13.58 43.43
N ARG A 655 -17.31 -14.07 42.29
CA ARG A 655 -17.24 -13.36 41.01
C ARG A 655 -17.93 -14.16 39.92
N PHE A 656 -18.76 -13.47 39.13
CA PHE A 656 -19.46 -14.06 38.00
C PHE A 656 -19.23 -13.25 36.72
N ASP A 657 -18.87 -13.91 35.62
CA ASP A 657 -18.90 -13.31 34.29
C ASP A 657 -20.33 -13.15 33.81
N GLN A 658 -20.74 -11.90 33.50
CA GLN A 658 -22.13 -11.61 33.16
C GLN A 658 -22.48 -12.01 31.72
N GLY A 659 -21.52 -11.96 30.80
CA GLY A 659 -21.72 -12.22 29.37
C GLY A 659 -20.91 -13.41 28.86
N PRO A 660 -19.73 -13.20 28.26
CA PRO A 660 -18.95 -14.29 27.70
C PRO A 660 -18.29 -15.13 28.80
N SER A 661 -18.26 -16.45 28.58
CA SER A 661 -17.56 -17.42 29.41
C SER A 661 -16.58 -18.30 28.61
N LEU A 662 -16.61 -18.25 27.28
CA LEU A 662 -15.75 -19.04 26.39
C LEU A 662 -14.92 -18.11 25.48
N LEU A 663 -13.59 -18.18 25.55
CA LEU A 663 -12.68 -17.44 24.69
C LEU A 663 -12.24 -18.36 23.55
N LEU A 664 -12.82 -18.13 22.37
CA LEU A 664 -12.46 -18.82 21.13
C LEU A 664 -11.54 -17.94 20.29
N LEU A 665 -10.76 -18.56 19.40
CA LEU A 665 -9.87 -17.88 18.45
C LEU A 665 -8.92 -16.85 19.13
N PRO A 666 -8.16 -17.22 20.19
CA PRO A 666 -7.32 -16.30 20.95
C PRO A 666 -6.33 -15.49 20.09
N ARG A 667 -5.91 -16.06 18.95
CA ARG A 667 -5.05 -15.39 17.95
C ARG A 667 -5.56 -14.01 17.50
N PHE A 668 -6.87 -13.76 17.47
CA PHE A 668 -7.41 -12.45 17.09
C PHE A 668 -7.27 -11.43 18.21
N PHE A 669 -7.35 -11.87 19.47
CA PHE A 669 -7.05 -11.01 20.62
C PHE A 669 -5.56 -10.67 20.63
N GLU A 670 -4.68 -11.65 20.44
CA GLU A 670 -3.24 -11.43 20.31
C GLU A 670 -2.89 -10.45 19.17
N GLU A 671 -3.58 -10.55 18.03
CA GLU A 671 -3.42 -9.61 16.89
C GLU A 671 -3.75 -8.17 17.31
N VAL A 672 -4.77 -7.95 18.14
CA VAL A 672 -5.10 -6.61 18.65
C VAL A 672 -3.97 -6.05 19.52
N PHE A 673 -3.46 -6.82 20.48
CA PHE A 673 -2.35 -6.34 21.34
C PHE A 673 -1.08 -6.10 20.51
N ARG A 674 -0.80 -6.97 19.53
CA ARG A 674 0.34 -6.81 18.61
C ARG A 674 0.26 -5.53 17.77
N ASP A 675 -0.94 -5.19 17.28
CA ASP A 675 -1.17 -3.95 16.53
C ASP A 675 -0.93 -2.70 17.39
N LEU A 676 -1.04 -2.83 18.71
CA LEU A 676 -0.75 -1.77 19.69
C LEU A 676 0.71 -1.78 20.17
N GLY A 677 1.55 -2.70 19.66
CA GLY A 677 2.97 -2.81 20.00
C GLY A 677 3.25 -3.55 21.31
N THR A 678 2.33 -4.39 21.78
CA THR A 678 2.43 -5.15 23.03
C THR A 678 1.91 -6.60 22.82
N SER A 679 1.82 -7.40 23.87
CA SER A 679 1.19 -8.73 23.88
C SER A 679 0.27 -8.90 25.10
N ILE A 680 -0.59 -9.91 25.08
CA ILE A 680 -1.51 -10.23 26.19
C ILE A 680 -0.70 -10.51 27.46
N GLU A 681 0.39 -11.27 27.33
CA GLU A 681 1.27 -11.66 28.42
C GLU A 681 2.02 -10.46 29.01
N SER A 682 2.49 -9.53 28.16
CA SER A 682 3.18 -8.32 28.65
C SER A 682 2.25 -7.34 29.37
N GLU A 683 0.95 -7.39 29.11
CA GLU A 683 -0.05 -6.66 29.88
C GLU A 683 -0.49 -7.41 31.15
N GLY A 684 0.15 -8.54 31.48
CA GLY A 684 -0.10 -9.31 32.69
C GLY A 684 -1.40 -10.12 32.67
N ILE A 685 -1.95 -10.39 31.49
CA ILE A 685 -3.17 -11.18 31.33
C ILE A 685 -2.78 -12.63 31.10
N GLU A 686 -3.11 -13.50 32.06
CA GLU A 686 -2.93 -14.94 31.94
C GLU A 686 -4.19 -15.58 31.34
N ILE A 687 -4.02 -16.30 30.24
CA ILE A 687 -5.10 -17.04 29.59
C ILE A 687 -4.91 -18.54 29.88
N LEU A 688 -5.89 -19.13 30.54
CA LEU A 688 -5.92 -20.52 30.97
C LEU A 688 -6.70 -21.36 29.96
N LYS A 689 -6.20 -22.55 29.65
CA LYS A 689 -6.94 -23.50 28.80
C LYS A 689 -7.94 -24.27 29.66
N CYS A 690 -9.18 -24.40 29.18
CA CYS A 690 -10.20 -25.23 29.81
C CYS A 690 -10.01 -26.68 29.36
N GLU A 691 -9.76 -27.59 30.30
CA GLU A 691 -9.63 -29.03 30.03
C GLU A 691 -10.47 -29.83 31.05
N PRO A 692 -11.47 -30.61 30.62
CA PRO A 692 -11.98 -30.70 29.24
C PRO A 692 -12.54 -29.36 28.75
N ASN A 693 -12.71 -29.21 27.43
CA ASN A 693 -13.29 -27.99 26.86
C ASN A 693 -14.68 -27.73 27.47
N TYR A 694 -15.55 -28.75 27.47
CA TYR A 694 -16.83 -28.77 28.17
C TYR A 694 -17.44 -30.17 28.19
N ASN A 695 -18.33 -30.40 29.15
CA ASN A 695 -19.11 -31.63 29.28
C ASN A 695 -20.51 -31.46 28.70
N ILE A 696 -20.99 -32.45 27.96
CA ILE A 696 -22.33 -32.45 27.37
C ILE A 696 -23.15 -33.57 28.00
N TRP A 697 -24.21 -33.20 28.71
CA TRP A 697 -25.07 -34.09 29.45
C TRP A 697 -26.35 -34.37 28.67
N PHE A 698 -26.69 -35.65 28.53
CA PHE A 698 -27.95 -36.12 27.95
C PHE A 698 -28.99 -36.39 29.05
N HIS A 699 -30.27 -36.44 28.66
CA HIS A 699 -31.40 -36.63 29.57
C HIS A 699 -31.33 -37.94 30.38
N ASP A 700 -30.64 -38.96 29.87
CA ASP A 700 -30.48 -40.27 30.48
C ASP A 700 -29.23 -40.37 31.38
N GLY A 701 -28.54 -39.26 31.62
CA GLY A 701 -27.40 -39.17 32.54
C GLY A 701 -26.03 -39.48 31.91
N TYR A 702 -25.98 -39.85 30.64
CA TYR A 702 -24.71 -40.00 29.92
C TYR A 702 -24.06 -38.63 29.68
N CYS A 703 -22.72 -38.62 29.72
CA CYS A 703 -21.91 -37.44 29.48
C CYS A 703 -20.96 -37.68 28.31
N PHE A 704 -20.84 -36.71 27.41
CA PHE A 704 -19.78 -36.65 26.41
C PHE A 704 -18.78 -35.55 26.81
N SER A 705 -17.52 -35.92 27.02
CA SER A 705 -16.47 -34.98 27.42
C SER A 705 -15.70 -34.46 26.21
N ALA A 706 -16.02 -33.25 25.75
CA ALA A 706 -15.34 -32.65 24.61
C ALA A 706 -13.95 -32.13 25.02
N SER A 707 -12.90 -32.50 24.28
CA SER A 707 -11.53 -32.01 24.51
C SER A 707 -10.80 -31.79 23.18
N THR A 708 -9.69 -31.07 23.24
CA THR A 708 -8.72 -30.98 22.13
C THR A 708 -7.80 -32.20 22.06
N ASP A 709 -7.75 -33.02 23.11
CA ASP A 709 -6.96 -34.26 23.09
C ASP A 709 -7.62 -35.32 22.19
N LEU A 710 -6.97 -35.59 21.06
CA LEU A 710 -7.45 -36.57 20.08
C LEU A 710 -7.51 -37.99 20.64
N ALA A 711 -6.68 -38.34 21.63
CA ALA A 711 -6.72 -39.67 22.23
C ALA A 711 -7.99 -39.85 23.07
N SER A 712 -8.33 -38.88 23.91
CA SER A 712 -9.58 -38.85 24.67
C SER A 712 -10.79 -38.78 23.75
N MET A 713 -10.77 -37.90 22.74
CA MET A 713 -11.86 -37.78 21.77
C MET A 713 -12.10 -39.07 20.98
N LYS A 714 -11.04 -39.82 20.65
CA LYS A 714 -11.18 -41.11 19.97
C LYS A 714 -12.03 -42.07 20.79
N LEU A 715 -11.72 -42.23 22.07
CA LEU A 715 -12.45 -43.13 22.97
C LEU A 715 -13.91 -42.69 23.11
N GLU A 716 -14.14 -41.40 23.36
CA GLU A 716 -15.48 -40.81 23.44
C GLU A 716 -16.29 -41.07 22.16
N ILE A 717 -15.72 -40.89 20.97
CA ILE A 717 -16.45 -41.06 19.71
C ILE A 717 -16.71 -42.54 19.37
N GLU A 718 -15.71 -43.40 19.58
CA GLU A 718 -15.82 -44.83 19.27
C GLU A 718 -16.83 -45.54 20.18
N GLU A 719 -17.05 -45.05 21.40
CA GLU A 719 -18.13 -45.54 22.27
C GLU A 719 -19.52 -45.42 21.61
N TRP A 720 -19.77 -44.34 20.87
CA TRP A 720 -21.09 -44.08 20.25
C TRP A 720 -21.20 -44.56 18.79
N GLU A 721 -20.10 -44.59 18.04
CA GLU A 721 -20.11 -44.88 16.59
C GLU A 721 -19.21 -46.04 16.15
N GLY A 722 -18.55 -46.71 17.09
CA GLY A 722 -17.57 -47.75 16.82
C GLY A 722 -16.29 -47.22 16.17
N GLU A 723 -15.36 -48.11 15.83
CA GLU A 723 -14.01 -47.78 15.33
C GLU A 723 -14.00 -46.84 14.10
N ALA A 724 -15.03 -46.91 13.25
CA ALA A 724 -15.14 -46.03 12.08
C ALA A 724 -15.51 -44.59 12.45
N GLY A 725 -16.12 -44.35 13.60
CA GLY A 725 -16.61 -43.04 14.04
C GLY A 725 -15.50 -42.00 14.16
N PHE A 726 -14.33 -42.40 14.65
CA PHE A 726 -13.19 -41.48 14.78
C PHE A 726 -12.69 -40.94 13.43
N GLN A 727 -12.70 -41.76 12.38
CA GLN A 727 -12.33 -41.31 11.03
C GLN A 727 -13.36 -40.31 10.46
N HIS A 728 -14.65 -40.51 10.73
CA HIS A 728 -15.68 -39.55 10.35
C HIS A 728 -15.52 -38.22 11.09
N TYR A 729 -15.17 -38.27 12.38
CA TYR A 729 -14.86 -37.08 13.17
C TYR A 729 -13.68 -36.30 12.59
N LEU A 730 -12.57 -36.95 12.26
CA LEU A 730 -11.42 -36.29 11.63
C LEU A 730 -11.81 -35.65 10.28
N SER A 731 -12.68 -36.32 9.52
CA SER A 731 -13.20 -35.79 8.25
C SER A 731 -14.09 -34.56 8.47
N PHE A 732 -14.92 -34.55 9.52
CA PHE A 732 -15.73 -33.41 9.91
C PHE A 732 -14.87 -32.21 10.38
N LEU A 733 -13.81 -32.48 11.16
CA LEU A 733 -12.82 -31.46 11.54
C LEU A 733 -12.10 -30.88 10.33
N GLN A 734 -11.73 -31.70 9.34
CA GLN A 734 -11.08 -31.24 8.12
C GLN A 734 -11.99 -30.30 7.30
N GLU A 735 -13.27 -30.64 7.15
CA GLU A 735 -14.24 -29.75 6.51
C GLU A 735 -14.39 -28.43 7.28
N SER A 736 -14.56 -28.53 8.60
CA SER A 736 -14.73 -27.38 9.47
C SER A 736 -13.51 -26.46 9.53
N HIS A 737 -12.29 -27.02 9.43
CA HIS A 737 -11.06 -26.26 9.22
C HIS A 737 -11.10 -25.45 7.92
N GLY A 738 -11.53 -26.10 6.83
CA GLY A 738 -11.73 -25.44 5.54
C GLY A 738 -12.71 -24.27 5.63
N HIS A 739 -13.81 -24.44 6.38
CA HIS A 739 -14.76 -23.37 6.67
C HIS A 739 -14.10 -22.22 7.43
N LEU A 740 -13.30 -22.49 8.48
CA LEU A 740 -12.60 -21.45 9.25
C LEU A 740 -11.64 -20.65 8.37
N GLU A 741 -10.70 -21.30 7.68
CA GLU A 741 -9.66 -20.63 6.89
C GLU A 741 -10.24 -19.80 5.74
N LEU A 742 -11.23 -20.35 5.02
CA LEU A 742 -11.89 -19.63 3.94
C LEU A 742 -12.75 -18.47 4.47
N SER A 743 -13.43 -18.65 5.59
CA SER A 743 -14.23 -17.59 6.22
C SER A 743 -13.36 -16.44 6.70
N VAL A 744 -12.26 -16.73 7.39
CA VAL A 744 -11.31 -15.69 7.85
C VAL A 744 -10.71 -14.93 6.66
N THR A 745 -10.25 -15.66 5.64
CA THR A 745 -9.53 -15.07 4.49
C THR A 745 -10.44 -14.26 3.56
N HIS A 746 -11.65 -14.76 3.30
CA HIS A 746 -12.51 -14.19 2.25
C HIS A 746 -13.73 -13.43 2.78
N VAL A 747 -14.16 -13.68 4.01
CA VAL A 747 -15.37 -13.12 4.62
C VAL A 747 -15.03 -12.18 5.78
N LEU A 748 -14.57 -12.71 6.92
CA LEU A 748 -14.46 -11.95 8.19
C LEU A 748 -13.52 -10.73 8.11
N ARG A 749 -12.42 -10.82 7.35
CA ARG A 749 -11.45 -9.70 7.20
C ARG A 749 -11.84 -8.65 6.15
N ARG A 750 -13.09 -8.65 5.66
CA ARG A 750 -13.51 -7.73 4.58
C ARG A 750 -14.86 -7.09 4.86
N ASN A 751 -14.99 -5.85 4.39
CA ASN A 751 -16.25 -5.12 4.40
C ASN A 751 -17.12 -5.50 3.19
N PHE A 752 -18.42 -5.69 3.43
CA PHE A 752 -19.41 -5.94 2.40
C PHE A 752 -20.46 -4.83 2.39
N THR A 753 -20.27 -3.85 1.50
CA THR A 753 -21.15 -2.68 1.40
C THR A 753 -22.35 -2.90 0.47
N SER A 754 -22.33 -3.96 -0.35
CA SER A 754 -23.41 -4.36 -1.27
C SER A 754 -23.36 -5.85 -1.60
N LEU A 755 -24.46 -6.43 -2.09
CA LEU A 755 -24.47 -7.84 -2.54
C LEU A 755 -23.49 -8.10 -3.69
N LEU A 756 -23.28 -7.12 -4.59
CA LEU A 756 -22.29 -7.20 -5.68
C LEU A 756 -20.84 -7.26 -5.17
N SER A 757 -20.56 -6.75 -3.97
CA SER A 757 -19.22 -6.84 -3.36
C SER A 757 -18.79 -8.29 -3.07
N MET A 758 -19.74 -9.23 -3.06
CA MET A 758 -19.51 -10.66 -2.92
C MET A 758 -19.19 -11.34 -4.27
N ALA A 759 -19.56 -10.77 -5.42
CA ALA A 759 -19.44 -11.36 -6.76
C ALA A 759 -18.01 -11.26 -7.33
N ARG A 760 -17.04 -11.86 -6.62
CA ARG A 760 -15.61 -11.84 -6.98
C ARG A 760 -15.17 -13.21 -7.48
N PRO A 761 -14.47 -13.33 -8.63
CA PRO A 761 -14.00 -14.62 -9.15
C PRO A 761 -13.20 -15.44 -8.12
N SER A 762 -12.40 -14.77 -7.28
CA SER A 762 -11.61 -15.40 -6.23
C SER A 762 -12.42 -16.03 -5.09
N PHE A 763 -13.65 -15.54 -4.84
CA PHE A 763 -14.56 -16.04 -3.81
C PHE A 763 -15.58 -17.03 -4.39
N LEU A 764 -16.08 -16.77 -5.60
CA LEU A 764 -17.08 -17.63 -6.27
C LEU A 764 -16.59 -19.09 -6.40
N ARG A 765 -15.30 -19.32 -6.64
CA ARG A 765 -14.72 -20.67 -6.67
C ARG A 765 -14.78 -21.44 -5.35
N HIS A 766 -14.97 -20.74 -4.22
CA HIS A 766 -15.02 -21.33 -2.88
C HIS A 766 -16.44 -21.46 -2.33
N ILE A 767 -17.45 -20.89 -2.99
CA ILE A 767 -18.82 -20.87 -2.47
C ILE A 767 -19.38 -22.28 -2.22
N LEU A 768 -19.06 -23.22 -3.13
CA LEU A 768 -19.48 -24.63 -3.00
C LEU A 768 -18.78 -25.34 -1.84
N LYS A 769 -17.55 -24.92 -1.49
CA LYS A 769 -16.77 -25.49 -0.37
C LYS A 769 -17.18 -24.92 1.00
N LEU A 770 -17.92 -23.82 1.01
CA LEU A 770 -18.40 -23.17 2.24
C LEU A 770 -19.78 -23.66 2.68
N HIS A 771 -20.44 -24.50 1.86
CA HIS A 771 -21.76 -25.06 2.12
C HIS A 771 -22.80 -24.03 2.66
N PRO A 772 -22.98 -22.86 2.03
CA PRO A 772 -23.87 -21.80 2.55
C PRO A 772 -25.37 -22.14 2.44
N PHE A 773 -25.74 -23.17 1.66
CA PHE A 773 -27.12 -23.59 1.42
C PHE A 773 -27.49 -24.89 2.15
N GLU A 774 -26.58 -25.46 2.93
CA GLU A 774 -26.82 -26.64 3.76
C GLU A 774 -26.74 -26.22 5.23
N SER A 775 -27.54 -26.83 6.11
CA SER A 775 -27.48 -26.50 7.54
C SER A 775 -26.35 -27.23 8.26
N VAL A 776 -25.86 -26.69 9.38
CA VAL A 776 -24.83 -27.33 10.21
C VAL A 776 -25.28 -28.73 10.65
N TYR A 777 -26.54 -28.90 11.05
CA TYR A 777 -27.09 -30.23 11.36
C TYR A 777 -27.09 -31.17 10.15
N GLY A 778 -27.49 -30.66 8.97
CA GLY A 778 -27.42 -31.41 7.72
C GLY A 778 -26.01 -31.87 7.39
N ARG A 779 -25.01 -30.99 7.57
CA ARG A 779 -23.60 -31.33 7.39
C ARG A 779 -23.13 -32.39 8.38
N ALA A 780 -23.36 -32.19 9.67
CA ALA A 780 -22.97 -33.13 10.72
C ALA A 780 -23.57 -34.53 10.49
N SER A 781 -24.80 -34.61 9.97
CA SER A 781 -25.47 -35.90 9.69
C SER A 781 -24.80 -36.76 8.61
N ARG A 782 -23.93 -36.16 7.78
CA ARG A 782 -23.15 -36.90 6.76
C ARG A 782 -21.96 -37.64 7.36
N TYR A 783 -21.48 -37.20 8.53
CA TYR A 783 -20.34 -37.77 9.23
C TYR A 783 -20.79 -38.68 10.36
N PHE A 784 -21.77 -38.23 11.14
CA PHE A 784 -22.23 -38.93 12.33
C PHE A 784 -23.54 -39.66 12.07
N LYS A 785 -23.59 -40.95 12.41
CA LYS A 785 -24.80 -41.79 12.38
C LYS A 785 -25.64 -41.62 13.64
N SER A 786 -24.99 -41.51 14.80
CA SER A 786 -25.65 -41.37 16.09
C SER A 786 -26.33 -40.01 16.20
N GLU A 787 -27.58 -39.99 16.65
CA GLU A 787 -28.28 -38.74 16.91
C GLU A 787 -27.59 -37.93 18.00
N ARG A 788 -27.01 -38.59 19.01
CA ARG A 788 -26.30 -37.93 20.11
C ARG A 788 -25.09 -37.15 19.62
N LEU A 789 -24.23 -37.75 18.79
CA LEU A 789 -23.08 -37.05 18.24
C LEU A 789 -23.48 -35.91 17.29
N ARG A 790 -24.58 -36.06 16.54
CA ARG A 790 -25.11 -34.93 15.76
C ARG A 790 -25.52 -33.76 16.65
N ARG A 791 -26.14 -34.01 17.81
CA ARG A 791 -26.48 -32.95 18.77
C ARG A 791 -25.23 -32.29 19.35
N VAL A 792 -24.27 -33.11 19.81
CA VAL A 792 -22.96 -32.67 20.33
C VAL A 792 -22.27 -31.69 19.38
N PHE A 793 -22.10 -32.07 18.12
CA PHE A 793 -21.35 -31.27 17.15
C PHE A 793 -22.17 -30.17 16.47
N THR A 794 -23.43 -29.95 16.85
CA THR A 794 -24.28 -28.89 16.27
C THR A 794 -24.72 -27.83 17.27
N PHE A 795 -24.63 -28.11 18.57
CA PHE A 795 -25.07 -27.21 19.63
C PHE A 795 -24.36 -25.84 19.62
N ALA A 796 -23.09 -25.77 19.21
CA ALA A 796 -22.31 -24.53 19.14
C ALA A 796 -22.94 -23.44 18.24
N THR A 797 -23.91 -23.78 17.39
CA THR A 797 -24.73 -22.79 16.66
C THR A 797 -25.51 -21.85 17.58
N MET A 798 -25.75 -22.24 18.84
CA MET A 798 -26.31 -21.37 19.86
C MET A 798 -25.41 -20.19 20.22
N TYR A 799 -24.09 -20.26 19.99
CA TYR A 799 -23.17 -19.17 20.32
C TYR A 799 -23.42 -17.92 19.47
N ILE A 800 -23.97 -18.13 18.27
CA ILE A 800 -24.39 -17.07 17.35
C ILE A 800 -25.91 -16.85 17.39
N GLY A 801 -26.60 -17.53 18.32
CA GLY A 801 -28.04 -17.45 18.50
C GLY A 801 -28.82 -17.89 17.26
N LEU A 802 -28.45 -19.04 16.67
CA LEU A 802 -29.15 -19.66 15.54
C LEU A 802 -29.50 -21.12 15.84
N SER A 803 -30.58 -21.59 15.21
CA SER A 803 -30.94 -23.01 15.18
C SER A 803 -29.96 -23.82 14.33
N PRO A 804 -29.49 -24.99 14.78
CA PRO A 804 -28.58 -25.85 14.00
C PRO A 804 -29.21 -26.39 12.71
N TYR A 805 -30.55 -26.35 12.64
CA TYR A 805 -31.31 -26.78 11.46
C TYR A 805 -31.39 -25.71 10.38
N ASP A 806 -31.14 -24.45 10.74
CA ASP A 806 -31.24 -23.29 9.84
C ASP A 806 -29.88 -22.61 9.62
N ALA A 807 -28.96 -22.72 10.57
CA ALA A 807 -27.61 -22.16 10.50
C ALA A 807 -26.84 -22.76 9.31
N PRO A 808 -26.31 -21.94 8.38
CA PRO A 808 -25.50 -22.41 7.27
C PRO A 808 -24.25 -23.21 7.68
N GLY A 809 -23.87 -24.19 6.88
CA GLY A 809 -22.79 -25.15 7.17
C GLY A 809 -21.43 -24.49 7.44
N ILE A 810 -21.18 -23.30 6.88
CA ILE A 810 -19.99 -22.47 7.14
C ILE A 810 -19.73 -22.24 8.64
N TYR A 811 -20.79 -22.22 9.47
CA TYR A 811 -20.66 -21.99 10.91
C TYR A 811 -20.06 -23.18 11.66
N SER A 812 -19.83 -24.34 11.01
CA SER A 812 -19.05 -25.42 11.61
C SER A 812 -17.61 -25.02 11.96
N LEU A 813 -17.15 -23.86 11.48
CA LEU A 813 -15.89 -23.24 11.90
C LEU A 813 -15.76 -23.09 13.43
N LEU A 814 -16.87 -22.90 14.14
CA LEU A 814 -16.87 -22.73 15.61
C LEU A 814 -16.44 -24.03 16.28
N GLN A 815 -16.99 -25.14 15.82
CA GLN A 815 -16.66 -26.48 16.28
C GLN A 815 -15.18 -26.80 16.05
N TYR A 816 -14.63 -26.40 14.90
CA TYR A 816 -13.19 -26.56 14.68
C TYR A 816 -12.37 -25.73 15.67
N SER A 817 -12.76 -24.48 15.95
CA SER A 817 -12.04 -23.66 16.93
C SER A 817 -12.08 -24.32 18.32
N GLU A 818 -13.23 -24.82 18.77
CA GLU A 818 -13.35 -25.50 20.06
C GLU A 818 -12.52 -26.78 20.12
N LEU A 819 -12.66 -27.66 19.12
CA LEU A 819 -12.12 -29.02 19.17
C LEU A 819 -10.66 -29.12 18.73
N ALA A 820 -10.15 -28.15 17.98
CA ALA A 820 -8.76 -28.13 17.53
C ALA A 820 -7.92 -27.02 18.18
N GLU A 821 -8.47 -25.82 18.39
CA GLU A 821 -7.73 -24.70 19.02
C GLU A 821 -7.95 -24.64 20.55
N GLY A 822 -9.08 -25.15 21.03
CA GLY A 822 -9.44 -25.21 22.44
C GLY A 822 -10.25 -24.03 22.93
N ILE A 823 -10.79 -24.20 24.14
CA ILE A 823 -11.52 -23.15 24.86
C ILE A 823 -10.62 -22.56 25.93
N TRP A 824 -10.62 -21.23 26.00
CA TRP A 824 -9.72 -20.48 26.86
C TRP A 824 -10.50 -19.58 27.84
N TYR A 825 -9.86 -19.23 28.95
CA TYR A 825 -10.44 -18.41 30.00
C TYR A 825 -9.39 -17.47 30.59
N PRO A 826 -9.58 -16.14 30.58
CA PRO A 826 -8.65 -15.21 31.21
C PRO A 826 -8.78 -15.25 32.73
N ARG A 827 -7.68 -15.51 33.45
CA ARG A 827 -7.66 -15.50 34.92
C ARG A 827 -8.13 -14.14 35.44
N GLY A 828 -9.10 -14.14 36.34
CA GLY A 828 -9.79 -12.94 36.84
C GLY A 828 -11.08 -12.60 36.09
N GLY A 829 -11.43 -13.34 35.03
CA GLY A 829 -12.65 -13.14 34.24
C GLY A 829 -12.44 -12.32 32.97
N PHE A 830 -13.45 -12.32 32.09
CA PHE A 830 -13.35 -11.76 30.73
C PHE A 830 -13.09 -10.26 30.67
N HIS A 831 -13.49 -9.54 31.72
CA HIS A 831 -13.25 -8.11 31.84
C HIS A 831 -11.74 -7.77 31.84
N ARG A 832 -10.87 -8.68 32.26
CA ARG A 832 -9.40 -8.48 32.27
C ARG A 832 -8.81 -8.14 30.91
N ILE A 833 -9.36 -8.69 29.83
CA ILE A 833 -8.92 -8.36 28.46
C ILE A 833 -9.26 -6.90 28.13
N ILE A 834 -10.42 -6.43 28.58
CA ILE A 834 -10.87 -5.05 28.40
C ILE A 834 -10.01 -4.12 29.26
N GLU A 835 -9.76 -4.47 30.52
CA GLU A 835 -8.87 -3.69 31.40
C GLU A 835 -7.50 -3.47 30.76
N GLY A 836 -6.88 -4.53 30.22
CA GLY A 836 -5.60 -4.41 29.53
C GLY A 836 -5.66 -3.48 28.32
N LEU A 837 -6.71 -3.59 27.49
CA LEU A 837 -6.89 -2.69 26.34
C LEU A 837 -7.16 -1.24 26.74
N VAL A 838 -7.90 -1.01 27.83
CA VAL A 838 -8.12 0.32 28.40
C VAL A 838 -6.80 0.91 28.89
N ALA A 839 -6.01 0.15 29.66
CA ALA A 839 -4.71 0.59 30.14
C ALA A 839 -3.74 0.94 28.99
N VAL A 840 -3.71 0.11 27.93
CA VAL A 840 -2.94 0.41 26.71
C VAL A 840 -3.47 1.70 26.05
N GLY A 841 -4.79 1.86 25.94
CA GLY A 841 -5.43 3.05 25.39
C GLY A 841 -5.08 4.33 26.16
N GLU A 842 -5.14 4.29 27.49
CA GLU A 842 -4.77 5.41 28.37
C GLU A 842 -3.30 5.81 28.19
N ARG A 843 -2.38 4.84 28.11
CA ARG A 843 -0.96 5.11 27.82
C ARG A 843 -0.76 5.75 26.44
N LEU A 844 -1.64 5.47 25.48
CA LEU A 844 -1.67 6.10 24.16
C LEU A 844 -2.42 7.45 24.14
N GLY A 845 -2.98 7.89 25.27
CA GLY A 845 -3.66 9.17 25.43
C GLY A 845 -5.17 9.15 25.14
N VAL A 846 -5.81 7.98 25.09
CA VAL A 846 -7.27 7.85 24.99
C VAL A 846 -7.92 8.36 26.28
N LYS A 847 -8.98 9.17 26.15
CA LYS A 847 -9.78 9.66 27.28
C LYS A 847 -11.05 8.83 27.43
N TYR A 848 -11.24 8.16 28.56
CA TYR A 848 -12.45 7.42 28.86
C TYR A 848 -13.38 8.26 29.74
N ARG A 849 -14.55 8.64 29.20
CA ARG A 849 -15.61 9.36 29.92
C ARG A 849 -16.73 8.37 30.25
N LEU A 850 -16.75 7.92 31.49
CA LEU A 850 -17.80 7.06 32.03
C LEU A 850 -18.99 7.91 32.50
N THR A 851 -20.15 7.28 32.70
CA THR A 851 -21.41 7.98 33.05
C THR A 851 -21.76 9.11 32.07
N ALA A 852 -21.41 8.92 30.79
CA ALA A 852 -21.58 9.88 29.71
C ALA A 852 -22.49 9.30 28.61
N PRO A 853 -23.80 9.11 28.88
CA PRO A 853 -24.74 8.63 27.88
C PRO A 853 -24.86 9.63 26.72
N ILE A 854 -24.88 9.10 25.49
CA ILE A 854 -25.02 9.88 24.26
C ILE A 854 -26.51 9.98 23.93
N ASP A 855 -26.98 11.21 23.69
CA ASP A 855 -28.32 11.50 23.19
C ASP A 855 -28.39 11.30 21.67
N ARG A 856 -27.53 11.99 20.91
CA ARG A 856 -27.49 11.90 19.44
C ARG A 856 -26.14 12.23 18.83
N VAL A 857 -25.90 11.76 17.62
CA VAL A 857 -24.79 12.13 16.74
C VAL A 857 -25.18 13.38 15.94
N VAL A 858 -24.28 14.35 15.88
CA VAL A 858 -24.46 15.57 15.10
C VAL A 858 -24.00 15.30 13.68
N VAL A 859 -24.91 15.44 12.72
CA VAL A 859 -24.64 15.28 11.29
C VAL A 859 -24.86 16.62 10.59
N ASP A 860 -23.88 17.05 9.83
CA ASP A 860 -23.97 18.23 8.98
C ASP A 860 -24.84 17.91 7.76
N GLU A 861 -25.94 18.64 7.58
CA GLU A 861 -26.95 18.36 6.55
C GLU A 861 -26.45 18.63 5.11
N GLN A 862 -25.50 19.57 4.93
CA GLN A 862 -25.01 19.95 3.61
C GLN A 862 -23.97 18.95 3.09
N SER A 863 -23.10 18.47 4.00
CA SER A 863 -22.01 17.55 3.68
C SER A 863 -22.36 16.09 3.96
N ASN A 864 -23.46 15.82 4.68
CA ASN A 864 -23.85 14.50 5.16
C ASN A 864 -22.75 13.80 5.97
N ARG A 865 -22.02 14.57 6.79
CA ARG A 865 -20.88 14.09 7.61
C ARG A 865 -21.18 14.23 9.09
N ALA A 866 -20.80 13.23 9.88
CA ALA A 866 -20.79 13.35 11.34
C ALA A 866 -19.74 14.38 11.79
N THR A 867 -20.10 15.26 12.71
CA THR A 867 -19.23 16.34 13.25
C THR A 867 -19.05 16.27 14.76
N GLY A 868 -19.68 15.30 15.42
CA GLY A 868 -19.61 15.12 16.86
C GLY A 868 -20.83 14.41 17.44
N VAL A 869 -20.99 14.52 18.74
CA VAL A 869 -22.08 13.92 19.53
C VAL A 869 -22.60 14.92 20.56
N ILE A 870 -23.83 14.71 21.03
CA ILE A 870 -24.44 15.42 22.15
C ILE A 870 -24.70 14.38 23.25
N LEU A 871 -24.22 14.67 24.46
CA LEU A 871 -24.50 13.86 25.65
C LEU A 871 -25.93 14.14 26.14
N SER A 872 -26.52 13.22 26.89
CA SER A 872 -27.84 13.44 27.53
C SER A 872 -27.84 14.59 28.53
N SER A 873 -26.66 15.03 28.99
CA SER A 873 -26.49 16.26 29.79
C SER A 873 -26.67 17.55 28.99
N GLY A 874 -26.73 17.47 27.65
CA GLY A 874 -26.73 18.62 26.74
C GLY A 874 -25.34 19.08 26.29
N GLU A 875 -24.26 18.54 26.86
CA GLU A 875 -22.88 18.85 26.45
C GLU A 875 -22.62 18.34 25.02
N GLN A 876 -22.05 19.20 24.17
CA GLN A 876 -21.68 18.85 22.80
C GLN A 876 -20.18 18.59 22.68
N LEU A 877 -19.82 17.42 22.15
CA LEU A 877 -18.45 17.02 21.86
C LEU A 877 -18.24 16.98 20.35
N LYS A 878 -17.25 17.74 19.85
CA LYS A 878 -16.92 17.78 18.41
C LYS A 878 -15.83 16.77 18.08
N ALA A 879 -15.97 16.11 16.94
CA ALA A 879 -14.95 15.21 16.41
C ALA A 879 -15.02 15.10 14.88
N ASP A 880 -13.88 14.78 14.27
CA ASP A 880 -13.77 14.54 12.83
C ASP A 880 -14.34 13.17 12.44
N VAL A 881 -14.33 12.22 13.38
CA VAL A 881 -14.85 10.85 13.23
C VAL A 881 -15.68 10.46 14.46
N VAL A 882 -16.82 9.81 14.22
CA VAL A 882 -17.61 9.17 15.28
C VAL A 882 -17.71 7.67 14.99
N VAL A 883 -17.25 6.85 15.92
CA VAL A 883 -17.35 5.38 15.87
C VAL A 883 -18.40 4.94 16.87
N ILE A 884 -19.45 4.27 16.40
CA ILE A 884 -20.53 3.80 17.27
C ILE A 884 -20.36 2.31 17.52
N ASN A 885 -20.08 1.96 18.78
CA ASN A 885 -20.00 0.57 19.24
C ASN A 885 -21.29 0.14 19.98
N ALA A 886 -22.31 1.01 20.04
CA ALA A 886 -23.65 0.65 20.47
C ALA A 886 -24.34 -0.29 19.46
N ASP A 887 -25.40 -0.96 19.90
CA ASP A 887 -26.21 -1.83 19.05
C ASP A 887 -26.66 -1.10 17.77
N LEU A 888 -26.56 -1.76 16.61
CA LEU A 888 -26.83 -1.15 15.31
C LEU A 888 -28.29 -0.70 15.15
N VAL A 889 -29.24 -1.51 15.59
CA VAL A 889 -30.66 -1.18 15.51
C VAL A 889 -30.96 -0.03 16.46
N TYR A 890 -30.44 -0.06 17.68
CA TYR A 890 -30.56 1.05 18.62
C TYR A 890 -29.96 2.35 18.07
N ALA A 891 -28.71 2.32 17.60
CA ALA A 891 -27.99 3.49 17.13
C ALA A 891 -28.67 4.14 15.92
N THR A 892 -29.16 3.34 14.97
CA THR A 892 -29.84 3.85 13.77
C THR A 892 -31.22 4.45 14.05
N ASN A 893 -31.89 4.04 15.12
CA ASN A 893 -33.20 4.57 15.50
C ASN A 893 -33.13 5.73 16.50
N HIS A 894 -32.11 5.76 17.36
CA HIS A 894 -32.04 6.71 18.47
C HIS A 894 -30.87 7.69 18.39
N LEU A 895 -29.71 7.26 17.89
CA LEU A 895 -28.51 8.10 17.89
C LEU A 895 -28.28 8.83 16.56
N LEU A 896 -28.80 8.31 15.44
CA LEU A 896 -28.63 8.87 14.11
C LEU A 896 -29.94 9.46 13.56
N PRO A 897 -29.86 10.39 12.58
CA PRO A 897 -31.05 10.87 11.88
C PRO A 897 -31.85 9.70 11.27
N THR A 898 -33.18 9.77 11.39
CA THR A 898 -34.07 8.70 10.93
C THR A 898 -33.96 8.51 9.41
N THR A 899 -33.72 7.28 8.97
CA THR A 899 -33.64 6.91 7.55
C THR A 899 -34.55 5.72 7.24
N PRO A 900 -34.96 5.50 5.98
CA PRO A 900 -35.70 4.29 5.58
C PRO A 900 -34.97 2.99 5.93
N ARG A 901 -33.63 3.03 6.03
CA ARG A 901 -32.80 1.89 6.46
C ARG A 901 -33.05 1.53 7.92
N ALA A 902 -33.24 2.49 8.81
CA ALA A 902 -33.54 2.25 10.22
C ALA A 902 -34.85 1.47 10.38
N GLY A 903 -35.90 1.85 9.64
CA GLY A 903 -37.18 1.12 9.62
C GLY A 903 -37.06 -0.32 9.08
N ARG A 904 -36.16 -0.58 8.14
CA ARG A 904 -35.89 -1.94 7.62
C ARG A 904 -35.09 -2.80 8.60
N LEU A 905 -34.08 -2.21 9.25
CA LEU A 905 -33.26 -2.89 10.25
C LEU A 905 -34.09 -3.30 11.47
N SER A 906 -35.03 -2.46 11.89
CA SER A 906 -35.93 -2.76 13.02
C SER A 906 -36.88 -3.94 12.77
N LYS A 907 -37.04 -4.36 11.51
CA LYS A 907 -37.86 -5.53 11.13
C LYS A 907 -37.03 -6.80 10.89
N GLN A 908 -35.70 -6.73 11.01
CA GLN A 908 -34.87 -7.92 10.88
C GLN A 908 -35.09 -8.85 12.08
N PRO A 909 -35.07 -10.18 11.88
CA PRO A 909 -35.12 -11.13 12.98
C PRO A 909 -33.97 -10.88 13.97
N ALA A 910 -34.27 -10.82 15.26
CA ALA A 910 -33.25 -10.76 16.30
C ALA A 910 -32.80 -12.17 16.69
N SER A 911 -31.61 -12.29 17.26
CA SER A 911 -31.14 -13.54 17.87
C SER A 911 -32.01 -13.92 19.08
N CYS A 912 -31.86 -15.15 19.57
CA CYS A 912 -32.44 -15.53 20.85
C CYS A 912 -31.91 -14.67 22.01
N SER A 913 -32.64 -14.69 23.12
CA SER A 913 -32.24 -14.09 24.39
C SER A 913 -31.94 -15.20 25.42
N SER A 914 -31.66 -14.82 26.66
CA SER A 914 -31.39 -15.78 27.74
C SER A 914 -31.91 -15.30 29.08
N ILE A 915 -32.28 -16.25 29.93
CA ILE A 915 -32.44 -16.06 31.37
C ILE A 915 -31.17 -16.60 32.03
N SER A 916 -30.47 -15.75 32.77
CA SER A 916 -29.23 -16.12 33.45
C SER A 916 -29.41 -16.07 34.97
N PHE A 917 -28.99 -17.13 35.65
CA PHE A 917 -28.93 -17.22 37.10
C PHE A 917 -27.49 -17.20 37.56
N TYR A 918 -27.21 -16.43 38.61
CA TYR A 918 -25.90 -16.31 39.25
C TYR A 918 -26.04 -16.82 40.68
N TRP A 919 -25.48 -17.99 40.98
CA TRP A 919 -25.64 -18.69 42.25
C TRP A 919 -24.30 -18.80 42.97
N ALA A 920 -24.25 -18.26 44.19
CA ALA A 920 -23.20 -18.55 45.15
C ALA A 920 -23.60 -19.80 45.94
N LEU A 921 -22.80 -20.86 45.85
CA LEU A 921 -23.06 -22.12 46.53
C LEU A 921 -22.07 -22.29 47.68
N SER A 922 -22.56 -22.66 48.86
CA SER A 922 -21.73 -22.87 50.06
C SER A 922 -20.87 -24.16 50.03
N ARG A 923 -20.89 -24.88 48.90
CA ARG A 923 -20.16 -26.13 48.68
C ARG A 923 -19.78 -26.24 47.23
N GLU A 924 -18.79 -27.08 46.97
CA GLU A 924 -18.44 -27.49 45.61
C GLU A 924 -19.39 -28.56 45.06
N ILE A 925 -19.65 -28.54 43.75
CA ILE A 925 -20.34 -29.59 43.00
C ILE A 925 -19.30 -30.37 42.18
N PRO A 926 -18.85 -31.56 42.64
CA PRO A 926 -17.73 -32.27 42.03
C PRO A 926 -18.04 -32.82 40.63
N GLU A 927 -19.31 -33.01 40.28
CA GLU A 927 -19.73 -33.52 38.97
C GLU A 927 -19.62 -32.49 37.86
N LEU A 928 -19.56 -31.20 38.19
CA LEU A 928 -19.49 -30.11 37.22
C LEU A 928 -18.05 -29.68 36.96
N GLN A 929 -17.72 -29.58 35.66
CA GLN A 929 -16.47 -28.98 35.18
C GLN A 929 -16.66 -27.48 34.93
N ALA A 930 -15.63 -26.80 34.42
CA ALA A 930 -15.70 -25.36 34.12
C ALA A 930 -16.89 -25.02 33.21
N HIS A 931 -17.19 -25.87 32.22
CA HIS A 931 -18.27 -25.66 31.27
C HIS A 931 -19.09 -26.92 31.09
N ASN A 932 -20.42 -26.80 31.19
CA ASN A 932 -21.35 -27.91 31.09
C ASN A 932 -22.56 -27.50 30.25
N VAL A 933 -22.97 -28.37 29.34
CA VAL A 933 -24.15 -28.19 28.49
C VAL A 933 -25.11 -29.32 28.76
N PHE A 934 -26.35 -29.01 29.12
CA PHE A 934 -27.42 -29.98 29.31
C PHE A 934 -28.35 -29.92 28.11
N LEU A 935 -28.46 -31.02 27.36
CA LEU A 935 -29.25 -31.08 26.14
C LEU A 935 -30.67 -31.56 26.42
N ALA A 936 -31.64 -30.88 25.82
CA ALA A 936 -33.02 -31.31 25.80
C ALA A 936 -33.17 -32.66 25.07
N ASP A 937 -34.10 -33.49 25.55
CA ASP A 937 -34.41 -34.76 24.90
C ASP A 937 -35.07 -34.53 23.53
N GLU A 938 -36.07 -33.64 23.50
CA GLU A 938 -36.69 -33.11 22.29
C GLU A 938 -35.86 -31.95 21.69
N TYR A 939 -34.64 -32.28 21.22
CA TYR A 939 -33.65 -31.31 20.76
C TYR A 939 -34.22 -30.32 19.75
N ARG A 940 -34.83 -30.80 18.64
CA ARG A 940 -35.43 -29.92 17.62
C ARG A 940 -36.50 -29.00 18.17
N GLU A 941 -37.40 -29.54 18.98
CA GLU A 941 -38.51 -28.77 19.53
C GLU A 941 -38.03 -27.64 20.43
N SER A 942 -36.93 -27.86 21.17
CA SER A 942 -36.32 -26.81 22.00
C SER A 942 -35.85 -25.60 21.17
N PHE A 943 -35.29 -25.82 19.98
CA PHE A 943 -34.90 -24.73 19.07
C PHE A 943 -36.11 -24.10 18.38
N ASP A 944 -37.09 -24.90 17.94
CA ASP A 944 -38.30 -24.39 17.29
C ASP A 944 -39.11 -23.49 18.24
N ALA A 945 -39.16 -23.81 19.54
CA ALA A 945 -39.73 -22.95 20.58
C ALA A 945 -39.05 -21.57 20.63
N ILE A 946 -37.73 -21.54 20.66
CA ILE A 946 -36.94 -20.30 20.80
C ILE A 946 -37.00 -19.46 19.53
N PHE A 947 -36.77 -20.07 18.37
CA PHE A 947 -36.50 -19.33 17.13
C PHE A 947 -37.73 -19.12 16.25
N LYS A 948 -38.68 -20.07 16.23
CA LYS A 948 -39.89 -19.96 15.42
C LYS A 948 -41.06 -19.38 16.20
N ARG A 949 -41.24 -19.81 17.46
CA ARG A 949 -42.35 -19.35 18.32
C ARG A 949 -41.98 -18.22 19.26
N GLN A 950 -40.68 -17.95 19.43
CA GLN A 950 -40.17 -16.91 20.33
C GLN A 950 -40.64 -17.07 21.77
N ASP A 951 -40.66 -18.31 22.24
CA ASP A 951 -41.12 -18.70 23.57
C ASP A 951 -39.99 -19.40 24.37
N MET A 952 -40.29 -19.77 25.61
CA MET A 952 -39.44 -20.65 26.42
C MET A 952 -39.78 -22.12 26.11
N PRO A 953 -38.77 -22.97 25.87
CA PRO A 953 -39.01 -24.42 25.74
C PRO A 953 -39.56 -25.03 27.03
N GLU A 954 -40.45 -26.02 26.91
CA GLU A 954 -40.90 -26.82 28.07
C GLU A 954 -39.73 -27.61 28.70
N GLN A 955 -38.85 -28.14 27.86
CA GLN A 955 -37.59 -28.77 28.24
C GLN A 955 -36.42 -28.02 27.56
N PRO A 956 -35.86 -26.99 28.19
CA PRO A 956 -34.80 -26.21 27.58
C PRO A 956 -33.46 -26.95 27.65
N SER A 957 -32.68 -26.86 26.58
CA SER A 957 -31.24 -27.07 26.70
C SER A 957 -30.64 -25.88 27.45
N PHE A 958 -29.76 -26.09 28.42
CA PHE A 958 -29.18 -25.00 29.21
C PHE A 958 -27.68 -25.19 29.44
N TYR A 959 -27.01 -24.08 29.71
CA TYR A 959 -25.56 -24.04 29.91
C TYR A 959 -25.24 -23.68 31.36
N VAL A 960 -24.24 -24.34 31.93
CA VAL A 960 -23.74 -24.10 33.28
C VAL A 960 -22.24 -23.85 33.24
N ASN A 961 -21.84 -22.67 33.71
CA ASN A 961 -20.44 -22.27 33.88
C ASN A 961 -20.08 -22.28 35.37
N VAL A 962 -18.95 -22.89 35.70
CA VAL A 962 -18.38 -22.94 37.05
C VAL A 962 -16.95 -22.39 36.99
N PRO A 963 -16.76 -21.06 36.96
CA PRO A 963 -15.44 -20.44 36.75
C PRO A 963 -14.39 -20.84 37.79
N SER A 964 -14.80 -21.22 39.01
CA SER A 964 -13.90 -21.71 40.07
C SER A 964 -13.09 -22.94 39.68
N ARG A 965 -13.55 -23.72 38.69
CA ARG A 965 -12.83 -24.92 38.19
C ARG A 965 -11.59 -24.60 37.36
N VAL A 966 -11.58 -23.46 36.68
CA VAL A 966 -10.42 -23.00 35.89
C VAL A 966 -9.67 -21.88 36.62
N ASP A 967 -10.36 -21.09 37.44
CA ASP A 967 -9.79 -19.98 38.18
C ASP A 967 -10.32 -19.94 39.62
N GLU A 968 -9.50 -20.44 40.55
CA GLU A 968 -9.78 -20.49 41.99
C GLU A 968 -10.15 -19.12 42.59
N THR A 969 -9.80 -18.00 41.93
CA THR A 969 -10.16 -16.65 42.41
C THR A 969 -11.63 -16.29 42.19
N ALA A 970 -12.42 -17.14 41.54
CA ALA A 970 -13.84 -16.89 41.26
C ALA A 970 -14.76 -17.07 42.47
N SER A 971 -14.37 -17.88 43.45
CA SER A 971 -15.15 -18.14 44.67
C SER A 971 -14.23 -18.37 45.89
N PRO A 972 -14.74 -18.21 47.13
CA PRO A 972 -14.04 -18.66 48.32
C PRO A 972 -13.70 -20.16 48.29
N ALA A 973 -12.64 -20.57 48.99
CA ALA A 973 -12.22 -21.96 49.06
C ALA A 973 -13.34 -22.88 49.58
N GLY A 974 -13.54 -24.04 48.93
CA GLY A 974 -14.59 -25.00 49.29
C GLY A 974 -16.01 -24.62 48.84
N THR A 975 -16.15 -23.61 47.97
CA THR A 975 -17.44 -23.07 47.51
C THR A 975 -17.42 -22.87 45.99
N ASP A 976 -18.59 -22.86 45.34
CA ASP A 976 -18.68 -22.63 43.89
C ASP A 976 -19.47 -21.37 43.53
N ALA A 977 -18.95 -20.62 42.56
CA ALA A 977 -19.70 -19.64 41.80
C ALA A 977 -20.28 -20.34 40.56
N VAL A 978 -21.61 -20.34 40.40
CA VAL A 978 -22.28 -21.02 39.29
C VAL A 978 -23.12 -20.04 38.47
N VAL A 979 -22.92 -20.05 37.15
CA VAL A 979 -23.77 -19.30 36.20
C VAL A 979 -24.57 -20.27 35.36
N VAL A 980 -25.90 -20.19 35.44
CA VAL A 980 -26.82 -21.01 34.63
C VAL A 980 -27.48 -20.13 33.58
N LEU A 981 -27.35 -20.50 32.31
CA LEU A 981 -27.91 -19.77 31.17
C LEU A 981 -28.94 -20.63 30.46
N VAL A 982 -30.19 -20.16 30.44
CA VAL A 982 -31.32 -20.80 29.77
C VAL A 982 -31.71 -19.95 28.55
N PRO A 983 -31.50 -20.43 27.30
CA PRO A 983 -31.90 -19.74 26.09
C PRO A 983 -33.43 -19.63 25.97
N VAL A 984 -33.91 -18.45 25.54
CA VAL A 984 -35.35 -18.14 25.37
C VAL A 984 -35.59 -17.26 24.15
N GLY A 985 -36.83 -17.21 23.66
CA GLY A 985 -37.24 -16.23 22.65
C GLY A 985 -37.00 -14.78 23.08
N HIS A 986 -36.78 -13.87 22.13
CA HIS A 986 -36.57 -12.45 22.42
C HIS A 986 -37.91 -11.71 22.61
N LEU A 987 -37.93 -10.68 23.47
CA LEU A 987 -39.15 -9.94 23.87
C LEU A 987 -39.79 -9.05 22.77
N GLY A 988 -39.33 -9.16 21.52
CA GLY A 988 -39.57 -8.14 20.48
C GLY A 988 -40.49 -8.55 19.33
N GLY A 989 -40.87 -9.83 19.18
CA GLY A 989 -41.49 -10.33 17.94
C GLY A 989 -42.79 -11.14 18.03
N GLY A 990 -43.37 -11.42 19.22
CA GLY A 990 -44.69 -12.05 19.29
C GLY A 990 -45.12 -12.54 20.67
N THR A 991 -46.44 -12.55 20.89
CA THR A 991 -47.28 -13.14 21.98
C THR A 991 -46.92 -12.96 23.46
N THR A 992 -45.66 -12.80 23.83
CA THR A 992 -45.20 -12.78 25.22
C THR A 992 -45.15 -11.33 25.71
N SER A 993 -46.13 -10.92 26.51
CA SER A 993 -46.17 -9.57 27.07
C SER A 993 -45.18 -9.42 28.22
N LYS A 994 -44.82 -8.19 28.61
CA LYS A 994 -44.10 -7.92 29.88
C LYS A 994 -44.77 -8.58 31.10
N LYS A 995 -46.08 -8.92 31.05
CA LYS A 995 -46.78 -9.61 32.14
C LYS A 995 -46.46 -11.11 32.22
N ASP A 996 -46.02 -11.74 31.13
CA ASP A 996 -45.64 -13.17 31.10
C ASP A 996 -44.19 -13.40 31.57
N TRP A 997 -43.38 -12.35 31.65
CA TRP A 997 -41.99 -12.40 32.14
C TRP A 997 -41.89 -12.94 33.58
N HIS A 998 -42.75 -12.47 34.49
CA HIS A 998 -42.75 -12.98 35.86
C HIS A 998 -43.11 -14.47 35.91
N LYS A 999 -44.03 -14.93 35.05
CA LYS A 999 -44.38 -16.35 34.93
C LYS A 999 -43.24 -17.18 34.33
N MET A 1000 -42.52 -16.67 33.32
CA MET A 1000 -41.34 -17.34 32.76
C MET A 1000 -40.19 -17.43 33.76
N VAL A 1001 -39.92 -16.34 34.50
CA VAL A 1001 -38.92 -16.33 35.59
C VAL A 1001 -39.35 -17.25 36.73
N GLU A 1002 -40.63 -17.29 37.07
CA GLU A 1002 -41.17 -18.21 38.08
C GLU A 1002 -41.09 -19.67 37.62
N THR A 1003 -41.42 -20.01 36.36
CA THR A 1003 -41.27 -21.36 35.81
C THR A 1003 -39.81 -21.81 35.76
N SER A 1004 -38.91 -20.93 35.30
CA SER A 1004 -37.46 -21.22 35.26
C SER A 1004 -36.84 -21.30 36.66
N SER A 1005 -37.28 -20.48 37.62
CA SER A 1005 -36.83 -20.57 39.01
C SER A 1005 -37.48 -21.72 39.79
N ARG A 1006 -38.70 -22.17 39.41
CA ARG A 1006 -39.35 -23.39 39.92
C ARG A 1006 -38.71 -24.68 39.44
N MET A 1007 -37.76 -24.63 38.51
CA MET A 1007 -36.76 -25.69 38.39
C MET A 1007 -35.94 -25.88 39.70
N ARG A 1008 -36.06 -24.99 40.71
CA ARG A 1008 -35.63 -25.27 42.10
C ARG A 1008 -36.44 -26.37 42.78
N HIS A 1009 -37.70 -26.60 42.40
CA HIS A 1009 -38.42 -27.82 42.74
C HIS A 1009 -38.00 -28.92 41.75
N LEU A 1010 -36.72 -29.29 41.85
CA LEU A 1010 -36.24 -30.61 41.46
C LEU A 1010 -36.96 -31.59 42.38
N ASP A 1011 -38.19 -31.94 42.01
CA ASP A 1011 -38.97 -32.93 42.71
C ASP A 1011 -38.12 -34.21 42.76
N THR A 1012 -37.63 -34.56 43.95
CA THR A 1012 -36.87 -35.79 44.20
C THR A 1012 -37.67 -37.04 43.84
N GLY A 1013 -38.97 -36.89 43.52
CA GLY A 1013 -39.83 -37.94 42.97
C GLY A 1013 -39.83 -38.07 41.43
N SER A 1014 -39.25 -37.14 40.67
CA SER A 1014 -39.21 -37.24 39.21
C SER A 1014 -38.28 -38.37 38.74
N PRO A 1015 -38.69 -39.22 37.78
CA PRO A 1015 -37.82 -40.26 37.21
C PRO A 1015 -36.52 -39.70 36.61
N TYR A 1016 -36.45 -38.39 36.37
CA TYR A 1016 -35.25 -37.64 35.93
C TYR A 1016 -34.04 -37.76 36.89
N TRP A 1017 -34.26 -37.96 38.20
CA TRP A 1017 -33.18 -37.94 39.20
C TRP A 1017 -32.95 -39.25 39.96
N ARG A 1018 -33.88 -40.22 39.94
CA ARG A 1018 -33.66 -41.53 40.61
C ARG A 1018 -32.44 -42.28 40.03
N HIS A 1019 -32.16 -42.11 38.75
CA HIS A 1019 -30.97 -42.71 38.13
C HIS A 1019 -29.65 -42.09 38.61
N TRP A 1020 -29.67 -40.81 38.99
CA TRP A 1020 -28.49 -40.08 39.46
C TRP A 1020 -28.06 -40.47 40.89
N THR A 1021 -29.00 -40.89 41.75
CA THR A 1021 -28.69 -41.33 43.12
C THR A 1021 -28.50 -42.84 43.27
N GLU A 1022 -29.05 -43.67 42.37
CA GLU A 1022 -29.07 -45.14 42.52
C GLU A 1022 -28.31 -45.92 41.42
N GLY A 1023 -27.86 -45.26 40.34
CA GLY A 1023 -27.35 -45.88 39.12
C GLY A 1023 -25.85 -46.16 39.04
N ARG A 1024 -25.19 -46.62 40.12
CA ARG A 1024 -23.78 -47.10 40.00
C ARG A 1024 -23.47 -48.42 40.73
N ASN A 1025 -24.48 -49.27 40.90
CA ASN A 1025 -24.32 -50.66 41.34
C ASN A 1025 -25.04 -51.60 40.38
N ASN A 1026 -24.50 -51.85 39.17
CA ASN A 1026 -24.57 -53.14 38.49
C ASN A 1026 -23.87 -53.14 37.11
N GLN A 1027 -22.84 -54.00 37.00
CA GLN A 1027 -22.28 -54.65 35.78
C GLN A 1027 -21.55 -53.75 34.75
N GLY A 1028 -20.32 -54.02 34.28
CA GLY A 1028 -19.36 -55.10 34.56
C GLY A 1028 -18.20 -55.07 33.54
N ASN A 1029 -16.99 -55.37 34.02
CA ASN A 1029 -15.78 -55.82 33.30
C ASN A 1029 -15.07 -54.91 32.28
N CYS A 1030 -13.99 -54.28 32.74
CA CYS A 1030 -12.70 -54.40 32.05
C CYS A 1030 -11.57 -54.48 33.08
N GLN A 1031 -10.99 -55.67 33.22
CA GLN A 1031 -9.82 -55.95 34.06
C GLN A 1031 -8.57 -55.31 33.45
N TYR A 1032 -7.88 -54.48 34.22
CA TYR A 1032 -6.41 -54.48 34.27
C TYR A 1032 -6.00 -54.34 35.74
N THR A 1033 -5.35 -55.38 36.23
CA THR A 1033 -4.88 -55.56 37.60
C THR A 1033 -3.60 -54.77 37.86
N GLY A 1034 -3.45 -54.24 39.08
CA GLY A 1034 -2.22 -53.59 39.53
C GLY A 1034 -2.28 -53.03 40.96
N ASN A 1035 -2.42 -53.94 41.94
CA ASN A 1035 -2.02 -53.85 43.36
C ASN A 1035 -2.02 -52.47 44.06
N LEU A 1036 -2.94 -52.29 45.03
CA LEU A 1036 -2.62 -51.83 46.40
C LEU A 1036 -3.89 -51.88 47.28
N GLU A 1037 -4.21 -53.07 47.78
CA GLU A 1037 -5.02 -53.23 48.99
C GLU A 1037 -4.19 -54.01 50.02
N ASN A 1038 -3.84 -53.34 51.11
CA ASN A 1038 -3.75 -53.90 52.45
C ASN A 1038 -3.45 -52.77 53.44
N SER A 1039 -4.50 -52.22 54.07
CA SER A 1039 -4.53 -51.88 55.50
C SER A 1039 -5.76 -51.03 55.85
N LEU A 1040 -6.94 -51.65 55.97
CA LEU A 1040 -8.01 -51.10 56.80
C LEU A 1040 -8.75 -52.25 57.51
N GLN A 1041 -8.20 -52.69 58.63
CA GLN A 1041 -8.96 -53.19 59.78
C GLN A 1041 -8.26 -52.73 61.06
N SER A 1042 -8.52 -51.48 61.45
CA SER A 1042 -8.69 -50.98 62.83
C SER A 1042 -8.93 -49.49 62.80
#